data_AF-A0AAV9N390-F1
#
_entry.id   AF-A0AAV9N390-F1
#
_cell.length_a   1.000
_cell.length_b   1.000
_cell.length_c   1.000
_cell.angle_alpha   90.00
_cell.angle_beta   90.00
_cell.angle_gamma   90.00
#
_symmetry.space_group_name_H-M   'P 1'
#
loop_
_entity.id
_entity.type
_entity.pdbx_description
1 polymer ?
#
loop_
_entity_poly.entity_id
_entity_poly.type
_entity_poly.pdbx_seq_one_letter_code
_entity_poly.pdbx_strand_id
1 'polypeptide(L)'
;MASSIAFKYRLPASLPTSLVWYSTIASFIPSKTFQAHGSPPFPLFGISVLISPNQVQISDPAAIETIYGPKYEFIKGEFYEGFNPKITKRQDNFTERNEAAHTRRRRTVAHLYTQGAVLEYEPCVDRCIALFYTRMEEFAESGAVVDMATWLKKYTFDIVGEIFYGREGGFGFVRDNIDYNNWCHLMDVMPNPVAALTYIPYGLRSLYFLTQMIYPETRAVIDQSHAAVKQRMDDIAAGKPVNRSDVLSKLLDIINEKGQDHEFGILDVTTEIWTMIWAGSDTTAIALTSIFYHLHKHPKTLAKLRNEIEDAFASGNLKYPVRYNDAVKLPYLHAVVWEAMRIHPSLGTGLPRIVPAPGVEICGKFFPGGTEVIMNQNAVQFDKGIFGEDSEQFIPERWIRDGDRAAANMERHMLQFGYEKRICIGRHITNTEMYKLLPTILRDFDFELASDKEWETWQGWFHQQKNVNVRRDYIPHKIHPVSGYADLSKAGTELVQPMKTSEGGSGGVVICLGVGGLVDLASLLGLETEHSAESMCGVEVWVLDARRPCNLSNVFGGLPIEAPTEGVVLRIPGVDKGCIQRSYKPGKGGIIVFDDGDIASDLEVERDAYCALSDMPEVEADSDSDEDDDSADEDDEEEGEREAGISGGSASKKRKSWSDRDSDASDTDGDEERPRQRRRANSGSSINSDPRSRTPTSSQPASPTSKPDVPNQATARQLRRRLRKLRRSHESVLEKYNSVGTSYSEPISTLAYSLASDLGREDNDLLWLAIVGVTSLELSGHTSTSFGKTVQPEPSEHPHNSWRSNRSRQTYAILRDETRRLNPPPLDQSPSVSPGSGITSPSDTSIRLTPDPRFLLLRHWSLYDSMLHSPYLASRLRIWNESGVKRLHKLLAKMGVSLSQCKQTYTHMDMDLKKILRERLLKYAPVYGLDDLVPTGAGYFTYDQEGWGFIRSWGWKAQLSAVDVGLLLGAILDVGTQISSGPNSISSSFSSTPSQSQSTTDSPPSDRSLALVPRFFAAYDALAPSHPTQLLASIPQAQHLLRSIFRTGSSLLVKHQIRHLRAFRMGVVKDGPDLRLFANSPGALAKLALWVGEAVSINERDRESNDDSSNPTFVPLVLAALDEERGTYVVVGTGGGGKNNRFGLAFQEVVDETDARVKIDSFDHSIVEVKKEDLGAFLEALSLKAVVGA
;
A
#
# COMPACT_ATOMS: atom_id res chain seq x y z
N MET A 1 -33.08 40.06 21.21
CA MET A 1 -31.82 40.61 21.76
C MET A 1 -30.77 40.70 20.66
N ALA A 2 -31.16 41.06 19.45
CA ALA A 2 -30.74 42.31 18.78
C ALA A 2 -30.17 43.42 19.68
N SER A 3 -29.14 44.09 19.16
CA SER A 3 -28.49 45.33 19.65
C SER A 3 -27.37 45.14 20.67
N SER A 4 -26.13 45.03 20.19
CA SER A 4 -24.95 45.77 20.70
C SER A 4 -23.67 45.00 20.34
N ILE A 5 -22.99 45.42 19.27
CA ILE A 5 -21.52 45.52 19.06
C ILE A 5 -21.39 46.04 17.63
N ALA A 6 -21.68 47.34 17.46
CA ALA A 6 -21.44 48.08 16.24
C ALA A 6 -20.98 49.47 16.68
N PHE A 7 -19.67 49.68 16.89
CA PHE A 7 -19.03 51.01 16.90
C PHE A 7 -17.51 50.87 17.13
N LYS A 8 -16.74 51.02 16.04
CA LYS A 8 -15.30 51.35 15.89
C LYS A 8 -14.94 50.77 14.52
N TYR A 9 -15.25 51.41 13.40
CA TYR A 9 -14.58 52.59 12.88
C TYR A 9 -15.57 53.43 12.06
N ARG A 10 -15.87 54.64 12.53
CA ARG A 10 -16.48 55.69 11.72
C ARG A 10 -15.33 56.38 11.00
N LEU A 11 -15.04 56.02 9.76
CA LEU A 11 -14.23 56.89 8.90
C LEU A 11 -15.10 58.10 8.52
N PRO A 12 -14.60 59.34 8.65
CA PRO A 12 -15.37 60.54 8.39
C PRO A 12 -15.71 60.64 6.90
N ALA A 13 -16.90 61.18 6.59
CA ALA A 13 -17.46 61.36 5.26
C ALA A 13 -16.72 62.39 4.37
N SER A 14 -15.41 62.56 4.55
CA SER A 14 -14.60 63.60 3.91
C SER A 14 -13.19 63.16 3.54
N LEU A 15 -12.97 61.86 3.28
CA LEU A 15 -11.73 61.43 2.63
C LEU A 15 -11.84 61.73 1.13
N PRO A 16 -10.91 62.51 0.54
CA PRO A 16 -10.94 62.80 -0.88
C PRO A 16 -10.81 61.50 -1.67
N THR A 17 -11.61 61.38 -2.74
CA THR A 17 -11.60 60.26 -3.69
C THR A 17 -10.20 59.85 -4.13
N SER A 18 -9.22 60.75 -4.07
CA SER A 18 -7.80 60.50 -4.35
C SER A 18 -7.13 59.40 -3.50
N LEU A 19 -7.58 59.12 -2.26
CA LEU A 19 -6.91 58.10 -1.41
C LEU A 19 -7.28 56.66 -1.77
N VAL A 20 -8.48 56.41 -2.29
CA VAL A 20 -8.90 55.10 -2.83
C VAL A 20 -8.07 54.73 -4.06
N TRP A 21 -7.66 55.73 -4.83
CA TRP A 21 -6.84 55.54 -6.02
C TRP A 21 -5.42 55.11 -5.67
N TYR A 22 -4.81 55.71 -4.64
CA TYR A 22 -3.49 55.32 -4.19
C TYR A 22 -3.49 53.93 -3.55
N SER A 23 -4.54 53.51 -2.85
CA SER A 23 -4.63 52.14 -2.31
C SER A 23 -4.79 51.07 -3.40
N THR A 24 -5.59 51.34 -4.44
CA THR A 24 -5.78 50.41 -5.56
C THR A 24 -4.54 50.35 -6.47
N ILE A 25 -3.85 51.46 -6.69
CA ILE A 25 -2.54 51.45 -7.37
C ILE A 25 -1.49 50.71 -6.50
N ALA A 26 -1.54 50.87 -5.18
CA ALA A 26 -0.65 50.16 -4.24
C ALA A 26 -0.89 48.64 -4.20
N SER A 27 -2.10 48.14 -4.49
CA SER A 27 -2.33 46.68 -4.62
C SER A 27 -1.71 46.08 -5.88
N PHE A 28 -1.36 46.87 -6.89
CA PHE A 28 -0.60 46.42 -8.06
C PHE A 28 0.92 46.63 -7.92
N ILE A 29 1.39 47.30 -6.86
CA ILE A 29 2.81 47.42 -6.50
C ILE A 29 3.17 46.19 -5.65
N PRO A 30 4.31 45.52 -5.88
CA PRO A 30 4.65 44.29 -5.15
C PRO A 30 4.78 44.56 -3.64
N SER A 31 3.74 44.19 -2.88
CA SER A 31 3.77 44.18 -1.42
C SER A 31 3.53 42.74 -0.93
N LYS A 32 4.35 42.29 0.02
CA LYS A 32 4.47 40.90 0.50
C LYS A 32 3.32 40.41 1.40
N THR A 33 2.19 41.10 1.48
CA THR A 33 1.21 40.83 2.55
C THR A 33 -0.21 41.07 2.10
N PHE A 34 -0.84 40.04 1.55
CA PHE A 34 -2.27 39.79 1.66
C PHE A 34 -2.50 38.28 1.89
N GLN A 35 -1.99 37.78 3.02
CA GLN A 35 -2.33 36.46 3.56
C GLN A 35 -3.31 36.63 4.72
N ALA A 36 -4.18 35.62 4.84
CA ALA A 36 -5.06 35.29 5.96
C ALA A 36 -6.47 35.90 5.98
N HIS A 37 -7.43 34.97 6.01
CA HIS A 37 -8.89 35.08 6.04
C HIS A 37 -9.54 35.09 4.66
N GLY A 38 -10.42 34.12 4.42
CA GLY A 38 -11.22 33.88 3.22
C GLY A 38 -12.23 34.99 2.90
N SER A 39 -11.80 36.24 2.97
CA SER A 39 -12.54 37.41 2.49
C SER A 39 -11.51 38.48 2.13
N PRO A 40 -11.40 38.93 0.87
CA PRO A 40 -10.63 40.14 0.58
C PRO A 40 -11.26 41.31 1.35
N PRO A 41 -10.46 42.32 1.80
CA PRO A 41 -10.95 43.46 2.57
C PRO A 41 -11.69 44.49 1.70
N PHE A 42 -12.43 44.04 0.70
CA PHE A 42 -13.52 44.81 0.11
C PHE A 42 -14.82 44.36 0.76
N PRO A 43 -15.12 44.77 2.01
CA PRO A 43 -16.46 44.59 2.53
C PRO A 43 -17.41 45.33 1.59
N LEU A 44 -18.26 44.59 0.87
CA LEU A 44 -19.62 45.00 0.49
C LEU A 44 -19.78 46.51 0.21
N PHE A 45 -18.97 47.08 -0.69
CA PHE A 45 -19.11 48.48 -1.09
C PHE A 45 -20.21 48.60 -2.14
N GLY A 46 -21.45 48.30 -1.77
CA GLY A 46 -22.62 48.44 -2.64
C GLY A 46 -22.56 47.62 -3.94
N ILE A 47 -23.65 47.69 -4.70
CA ILE A 47 -23.79 47.03 -6.02
C ILE A 47 -22.76 47.56 -7.04
N SER A 48 -22.28 48.80 -6.85
CA SER A 48 -21.35 49.48 -7.76
C SER A 48 -20.35 50.38 -7.00
N VAL A 49 -19.07 50.25 -7.33
CA VAL A 49 -17.93 50.99 -6.74
C VAL A 49 -17.25 51.85 -7.80
N LEU A 50 -17.06 53.14 -7.56
CA LEU A 50 -16.27 54.02 -8.43
C LEU A 50 -14.77 53.81 -8.12
N ILE A 51 -14.00 53.37 -9.11
CA ILE A 51 -12.56 53.01 -8.95
C ILE A 51 -11.62 54.02 -9.63
N SER A 52 -12.11 54.83 -10.57
CA SER A 52 -11.38 55.90 -11.29
C SER A 52 -12.43 56.88 -11.90
N PRO A 53 -12.12 58.14 -12.27
CA PRO A 53 -13.10 59.09 -12.75
C PRO A 53 -13.50 58.62 -14.14
N ASN A 54 -14.71 58.07 -14.22
CA ASN A 54 -15.29 57.39 -15.38
C ASN A 54 -15.09 55.86 -15.45
N GLN A 55 -14.66 55.21 -14.36
CA GLN A 55 -14.60 53.74 -14.25
C GLN A 55 -15.34 53.22 -13.02
N VAL A 56 -16.26 52.27 -13.24
CA VAL A 56 -17.10 51.67 -12.21
C VAL A 56 -16.94 50.16 -12.20
N GLN A 57 -16.66 49.60 -11.03
CA GLN A 57 -16.66 48.17 -10.79
C GLN A 57 -18.03 47.73 -10.26
N ILE A 58 -18.59 46.65 -10.81
CA ILE A 58 -19.91 46.12 -10.49
C ILE A 58 -19.77 44.69 -9.98
N SER A 59 -20.42 44.39 -8.85
CA SER A 59 -20.32 43.08 -8.18
C SER A 59 -21.60 42.25 -8.25
N ASP A 60 -22.71 42.83 -8.72
CA ASP A 60 -23.99 42.13 -8.87
C ASP A 60 -23.97 41.21 -10.11
N PRO A 61 -24.14 39.89 -9.95
CA PRO A 61 -24.10 38.95 -11.07
C PRO A 61 -25.13 39.21 -12.17
N ALA A 62 -26.27 39.86 -11.88
CA ALA A 62 -27.28 40.21 -12.87
C ALA A 62 -26.75 41.19 -13.94
N ALA A 63 -25.67 41.92 -13.63
CA ALA A 63 -25.02 42.81 -14.59
C ALA A 63 -24.26 42.08 -15.71
N ILE A 64 -23.89 40.80 -15.52
CA ILE A 64 -23.11 40.02 -16.49
C ILE A 64 -23.80 39.97 -17.85
N GLU A 65 -25.08 39.60 -17.88
CA GLU A 65 -25.86 39.50 -19.12
C GLU A 65 -26.08 40.88 -19.77
N THR A 66 -26.17 41.95 -18.96
CA THR A 66 -26.33 43.31 -19.47
C THR A 66 -25.04 43.85 -20.11
N ILE A 67 -23.89 43.61 -19.47
CA ILE A 67 -22.59 44.17 -19.87
C ILE A 67 -21.91 43.32 -20.96
N TYR A 68 -22.01 41.99 -20.85
CA TYR A 68 -21.33 41.07 -21.76
C TYR A 68 -22.26 40.28 -22.69
N GLY A 69 -23.58 40.32 -22.47
CA GLY A 69 -24.55 39.68 -23.33
C GLY A 69 -24.83 40.44 -24.64
N PRO A 70 -25.79 39.98 -25.44
CA PRO A 70 -25.96 40.40 -26.82
C PRO A 70 -26.88 41.63 -26.96
N LYS A 71 -27.58 42.01 -25.89
CA LYS A 71 -28.62 43.04 -25.89
C LYS A 71 -28.06 44.43 -26.21
N TYR A 72 -26.85 44.73 -25.75
CA TYR A 72 -26.19 46.01 -25.93
C TYR A 72 -24.78 45.80 -26.48
N GLU A 73 -24.33 46.70 -27.35
CA GLU A 73 -22.99 46.61 -27.94
C GLU A 73 -21.97 47.38 -27.07
N PHE A 74 -21.56 46.76 -25.97
CA PHE A 74 -20.47 47.27 -25.13
C PHE A 74 -19.11 47.00 -25.80
N ILE A 75 -18.41 48.06 -26.21
CA ILE A 75 -17.08 47.96 -26.83
C ILE A 75 -15.99 47.77 -25.76
N LYS A 76 -14.84 47.21 -26.17
CA LYS A 76 -13.67 47.07 -25.29
C LYS A 76 -13.08 48.44 -24.92
N GLY A 77 -12.68 48.58 -23.65
CA GLY A 77 -11.97 49.77 -23.14
C GLY A 77 -10.59 49.97 -23.78
N GLU A 78 -9.93 51.08 -23.45
CA GLU A 78 -8.56 51.35 -23.91
C GLU A 78 -7.50 50.47 -23.22
N PHE A 79 -7.85 49.83 -22.11
CA PHE A 79 -7.03 48.80 -21.44
C PHE A 79 -6.36 47.83 -22.40
N TYR A 80 -7.10 47.39 -23.40
CA TYR A 80 -6.68 46.39 -24.37
C TYR A 80 -5.55 46.89 -25.29
N GLU A 81 -5.39 48.19 -25.47
CA GLU A 81 -4.31 48.77 -26.29
C GLU A 81 -2.93 48.59 -25.64
N GLY A 82 -2.89 48.45 -24.31
CA GLY A 82 -1.64 48.19 -23.56
C GLY A 82 -1.02 46.82 -23.84
N PHE A 83 -1.81 45.87 -24.37
CA PHE A 83 -1.37 44.52 -24.72
C PHE A 83 -1.14 44.33 -26.21
N ASN A 84 -1.29 45.38 -27.02
CA ASN A 84 -1.10 45.30 -28.46
C ASN A 84 0.40 45.22 -28.79
N PRO A 85 0.88 44.15 -29.44
CA PRO A 85 2.31 43.97 -29.73
C PRO A 85 2.84 44.89 -30.84
N LYS A 86 1.96 45.57 -31.58
CA LYS A 86 2.30 46.45 -32.72
C LYS A 86 3.18 45.79 -33.80
N ILE A 87 3.14 44.45 -33.92
CA ILE A 87 3.86 43.67 -34.95
C ILE A 87 3.25 43.92 -36.34
N THR A 88 1.93 44.07 -36.42
CA THR A 88 1.18 44.41 -37.63
C THR A 88 0.31 45.64 -37.39
N LYS A 89 -0.16 46.28 -38.48
CA LYS A 89 -1.09 47.41 -38.39
C LYS A 89 -2.47 47.00 -37.87
N ARG A 90 -2.79 45.70 -37.95
CA ARG A 90 -4.05 45.10 -37.49
C ARG A 90 -3.92 44.65 -36.03
N GLN A 91 -5.03 44.62 -35.31
CA GLN A 91 -5.08 44.11 -33.94
C GLN A 91 -5.38 42.61 -33.93
N ASP A 92 -4.95 41.92 -32.87
CA ASP A 92 -5.29 40.51 -32.64
C ASP A 92 -6.68 40.36 -32.01
N ASN A 93 -7.13 39.10 -31.86
CA ASN A 93 -8.46 38.79 -31.31
C ASN A 93 -8.68 39.33 -29.89
N PHE A 94 -7.63 39.38 -29.07
CA PHE A 94 -7.72 39.87 -27.70
C PHE A 94 -7.79 41.40 -27.64
N THR A 95 -6.97 42.12 -28.42
CA THR A 95 -6.93 43.59 -28.31
C THR A 95 -7.98 44.31 -29.16
N GLU A 96 -8.46 43.71 -30.26
CA GLU A 96 -9.37 44.37 -31.21
C GLU A 96 -10.65 44.87 -30.54
N ARG A 97 -10.90 46.19 -30.64
CA ARG A 97 -11.99 46.92 -29.99
C ARG A 97 -13.21 47.08 -30.90
N ASN A 98 -13.01 47.08 -32.21
CA ASN A 98 -14.09 47.16 -33.18
C ASN A 98 -14.76 45.79 -33.36
N GLU A 99 -16.05 45.69 -33.05
CA GLU A 99 -16.76 44.41 -33.04
C GLU A 99 -16.83 43.73 -34.42
N ALA A 100 -16.98 44.52 -35.49
CA ALA A 100 -17.01 44.00 -36.85
C ALA A 100 -15.64 43.46 -37.28
N ALA A 101 -14.56 44.16 -36.93
CA ALA A 101 -13.19 43.71 -37.19
C ALA A 101 -12.84 42.46 -36.37
N HIS A 102 -13.19 42.44 -35.08
CA HIS A 102 -13.03 41.27 -34.21
C HIS A 102 -13.78 40.06 -34.76
N THR A 103 -15.04 40.23 -35.19
CA THR A 103 -15.85 39.15 -35.76
C THR A 103 -15.22 38.59 -37.04
N ARG A 104 -14.72 39.46 -37.94
CA ARG A 104 -14.00 39.03 -39.15
C ARG A 104 -12.73 38.27 -38.80
N ARG A 105 -11.90 38.81 -37.91
CA ARG A 105 -10.63 38.19 -37.49
C ARG A 105 -10.84 36.83 -36.84
N ARG A 106 -11.80 36.74 -35.90
CA ARG A 106 -12.16 35.49 -35.23
C ARG A 106 -12.65 34.44 -36.23
N ARG A 107 -13.49 34.83 -37.21
CA ARG A 107 -13.98 33.90 -38.25
C ARG A 107 -12.83 33.29 -39.06
N THR A 108 -11.74 34.03 -39.30
CA THR A 108 -10.57 33.53 -40.04
C THR A 108 -9.88 32.40 -39.29
N VAL A 109 -9.66 32.51 -37.98
CA VAL A 109 -8.82 31.56 -37.22
C VAL A 109 -9.60 30.58 -36.33
N ALA A 110 -10.89 30.81 -36.06
CA ALA A 110 -11.67 30.02 -35.10
C ALA A 110 -11.76 28.52 -35.41
N HIS A 111 -11.69 28.12 -36.68
CA HIS A 111 -11.75 26.70 -37.07
C HIS A 111 -10.56 25.89 -36.51
N LEU A 112 -9.42 26.53 -36.26
CA LEU A 112 -8.22 25.93 -35.67
C LEU A 112 -8.39 25.60 -34.17
N TYR A 113 -9.36 26.21 -33.51
CA TYR A 113 -9.59 26.08 -32.07
C TYR A 113 -10.88 25.32 -31.72
N THR A 114 -11.55 24.75 -32.72
CA THR A 114 -12.71 23.89 -32.48
C THR A 114 -12.29 22.63 -31.73
N GLN A 115 -13.20 22.04 -30.94
CA GLN A 115 -12.90 20.79 -30.22
C GLN A 115 -12.35 19.69 -31.15
N GLY A 116 -12.90 19.55 -32.36
CA GLY A 116 -12.39 18.59 -33.34
C GLY A 116 -10.93 18.87 -33.75
N ALA A 117 -10.58 20.12 -34.02
CA ALA A 117 -9.21 20.51 -34.36
C ALA A 117 -8.24 20.33 -33.19
N VAL A 118 -8.67 20.62 -31.95
CA VAL A 118 -7.82 20.45 -30.76
C VAL A 118 -7.48 18.98 -30.49
N LEU A 119 -8.39 18.06 -30.78
CA LEU A 119 -8.11 16.62 -30.69
C LEU A 119 -7.04 16.16 -31.68
N GLU A 120 -6.80 16.87 -32.78
CA GLU A 120 -5.66 16.58 -33.68
C GLU A 120 -4.32 17.00 -33.07
N TYR A 121 -4.33 17.94 -32.12
CA TYR A 121 -3.16 18.38 -31.35
C TYR A 121 -2.94 17.53 -30.09
N GLU A 122 -3.84 16.59 -29.80
CA GLU A 122 -3.78 15.77 -28.59
C GLU A 122 -2.44 15.02 -28.42
N PRO A 123 -1.80 14.47 -29.48
CA PRO A 123 -0.48 13.86 -29.37
C PRO A 123 0.65 14.83 -28.96
N CYS A 124 0.49 16.13 -29.24
CA CYS A 124 1.41 17.17 -28.77
C CYS A 124 1.35 17.29 -27.25
N VAL A 125 0.13 17.28 -26.70
CA VAL A 125 -0.09 17.31 -25.25
C VAL A 125 0.49 16.06 -24.59
N ASP A 126 0.34 14.89 -25.21
CA ASP A 126 0.89 13.62 -24.70
C ASP A 126 2.42 13.65 -24.53
N ARG A 127 3.15 14.22 -25.50
CA ARG A 127 4.61 14.34 -25.41
C ARG A 127 5.05 15.22 -24.23
N CYS A 128 4.40 16.36 -24.03
CA CYS A 128 4.70 17.23 -22.90
C CYS A 128 4.30 16.61 -21.55
N ILE A 129 3.19 15.86 -21.49
CA ILE A 129 2.82 15.10 -20.28
C ILE A 129 3.88 14.05 -19.97
N ALA A 130 4.37 13.31 -20.97
CA ALA A 130 5.42 12.32 -20.78
C ALA A 130 6.71 12.97 -20.22
N LEU A 131 7.14 14.11 -20.77
CA LEU A 131 8.30 14.86 -20.25
C LEU A 131 8.08 15.31 -18.80
N PHE A 132 6.89 15.82 -18.48
CA PHE A 132 6.55 16.22 -17.13
C PHE A 132 6.54 15.03 -16.17
N TYR A 133 5.95 13.91 -16.59
CA TYR A 133 5.92 12.65 -15.84
C TYR A 133 7.34 12.18 -15.49
N THR A 134 8.25 12.12 -16.47
CA THR A 134 9.66 11.73 -16.23
C THR A 134 10.33 12.62 -15.20
N ARG A 135 10.10 13.95 -15.25
CA ARG A 135 10.65 14.86 -14.23
C ARG A 135 10.04 14.62 -12.85
N MET A 136 8.74 14.33 -12.77
CA MET A 136 8.11 13.97 -11.49
C MET A 136 8.67 12.66 -10.92
N GLU A 137 9.01 11.70 -11.77
CA GLU A 137 9.66 10.44 -11.38
C GLU A 137 11.07 10.68 -10.82
N GLU A 138 11.90 11.49 -11.47
CA GLU A 138 13.23 11.86 -10.96
C GLU A 138 13.16 12.61 -9.60
N PHE A 139 12.15 13.48 -9.42
CA PHE A 139 11.95 14.15 -8.12
C PHE A 139 11.45 13.21 -7.04
N ALA A 140 10.62 12.23 -7.41
CA ALA A 140 10.21 11.17 -6.52
C ALA A 140 11.40 10.36 -6.03
N GLU A 141 12.29 9.94 -6.93
CA GLU A 141 13.49 9.16 -6.61
C GLU A 141 14.45 9.93 -5.70
N SER A 142 14.61 11.24 -5.92
CA SER A 142 15.51 12.08 -5.12
C SER A 142 14.90 12.54 -3.79
N GLY A 143 13.59 12.38 -3.57
CA GLY A 143 12.86 12.89 -2.41
C GLY A 143 12.90 14.42 -2.27
N ALA A 144 13.24 15.13 -3.35
CA ALA A 144 13.43 16.56 -3.35
C ALA A 144 12.11 17.31 -3.11
N VAL A 145 12.20 18.47 -2.44
CA VAL A 145 11.06 19.39 -2.36
C VAL A 145 10.97 20.17 -3.66
N VAL A 146 9.81 20.12 -4.31
CA VAL A 146 9.57 20.69 -5.64
C VAL A 146 8.52 21.79 -5.55
N ASP A 147 8.80 22.96 -6.11
CA ASP A 147 7.77 24.00 -6.29
C ASP A 147 6.90 23.67 -7.50
N MET A 148 5.74 23.06 -7.25
CA MET A 148 4.82 22.59 -8.29
C MET A 148 4.30 23.74 -9.16
N ALA A 149 4.15 24.96 -8.62
CA ALA A 149 3.70 26.12 -9.40
C ALA A 149 4.68 26.46 -10.53
N THR A 150 5.99 26.43 -10.24
CA THR A 150 7.04 26.67 -11.23
C THR A 150 7.06 25.59 -12.32
N TRP A 151 6.89 24.31 -11.94
CA TRP A 151 6.90 23.20 -12.90
C TRP A 151 5.67 23.18 -13.80
N LEU A 152 4.48 23.45 -13.26
CA LEU A 152 3.26 23.58 -14.05
C LEU A 152 3.34 24.76 -15.02
N LYS A 153 3.98 25.88 -14.62
CA LYS A 153 4.25 26.99 -15.52
C LYS A 153 5.14 26.55 -16.69
N LYS A 154 6.28 25.92 -16.42
CA LYS A 154 7.18 25.36 -17.45
C LYS A 154 6.46 24.40 -18.40
N TYR A 155 5.62 23.52 -17.85
CA TYR A 155 4.77 22.60 -18.62
C TYR A 155 3.87 23.33 -19.62
N THR A 156 3.11 24.34 -19.18
CA THR A 156 2.22 25.10 -20.08
C THR A 156 2.97 25.90 -21.16
N PHE A 157 4.17 26.40 -20.87
CA PHE A 157 5.04 27.00 -21.90
C PHE A 157 5.43 25.98 -22.97
N ASP A 158 5.81 24.76 -22.56
CA ASP A 158 6.18 23.71 -23.51
C ASP A 158 4.98 23.25 -24.34
N ILE A 159 3.77 23.18 -23.77
CA ILE A 159 2.55 22.92 -24.55
C ILE A 159 2.35 23.98 -25.64
N VAL A 160 2.53 25.27 -25.31
CA VAL A 160 2.43 26.35 -26.30
C VAL A 160 3.49 26.18 -27.39
N GLY A 161 4.73 25.85 -27.03
CA GLY A 161 5.81 25.58 -27.98
C GLY A 161 5.51 24.40 -28.91
N GLU A 162 4.90 23.35 -28.39
CA GLU A 162 4.56 22.16 -29.16
C GLU A 162 3.38 22.42 -30.12
N ILE A 163 2.29 23.01 -29.63
CA ILE A 163 1.06 23.23 -30.41
C ILE A 163 1.20 24.39 -31.39
N PHE A 164 1.75 25.53 -30.95
CA PHE A 164 1.74 26.77 -31.74
C PHE A 164 3.03 27.02 -32.51
N TYR A 165 4.17 26.48 -32.07
CA TYR A 165 5.44 26.66 -32.76
C TYR A 165 5.88 25.38 -33.49
N GLY A 166 5.22 24.25 -33.24
CA GLY A 166 5.61 22.95 -33.76
C GLY A 166 7.07 22.69 -33.40
N ARG A 167 7.47 22.86 -32.13
CA ARG A 167 8.77 22.42 -31.62
C ARG A 167 8.55 21.15 -30.83
N GLU A 168 9.30 20.11 -31.14
CA GLU A 168 9.14 18.81 -30.47
C GLU A 168 9.74 18.85 -29.06
N GLY A 169 8.97 18.43 -28.06
CA GLY A 169 9.24 18.64 -26.65
C GLY A 169 8.99 20.07 -26.17
N GLY A 170 8.26 20.90 -26.93
CA GLY A 170 8.00 22.29 -26.61
C GLY A 170 9.21 23.21 -26.78
N PHE A 171 9.31 24.24 -25.94
CA PHE A 171 10.47 25.15 -25.94
C PHE A 171 11.67 24.55 -25.17
N GLY A 172 11.45 23.49 -24.38
CA GLY A 172 12.45 22.79 -23.59
C GLY A 172 12.47 23.20 -22.10
N PHE A 173 11.46 23.89 -21.60
CA PHE A 173 11.44 24.42 -20.23
C PHE A 173 11.42 23.28 -19.19
N VAL A 174 10.63 22.24 -19.42
CA VAL A 174 10.55 21.03 -18.57
C VAL A 174 11.76 20.14 -18.79
N ARG A 175 12.17 19.95 -20.05
CA ARG A 175 13.31 19.10 -20.39
C ARG A 175 14.62 19.66 -19.83
N ASP A 176 14.88 20.95 -19.94
CA ASP A 176 16.18 21.51 -19.59
C ASP A 176 16.17 22.19 -18.20
N ASN A 177 15.00 22.32 -17.58
CA ASN A 177 14.78 23.02 -16.31
C ASN A 177 15.24 24.50 -16.34
N ILE A 178 15.14 25.15 -17.50
CA ILE A 178 15.63 26.52 -17.73
C ILE A 178 14.46 27.45 -18.11
N ASP A 179 14.44 28.66 -17.55
CA ASP A 179 13.59 29.76 -18.03
C ASP A 179 14.30 30.48 -19.19
N TYR A 180 14.04 30.03 -20.41
CA TYR A 180 14.70 30.57 -21.60
C TYR A 180 14.37 32.05 -21.79
N ASN A 181 15.41 32.90 -21.85
CA ASN A 181 15.29 34.35 -22.01
C ASN A 181 14.41 35.04 -20.95
N ASN A 182 14.31 34.46 -19.74
CA ASN A 182 13.52 35.00 -18.62
C ASN A 182 12.03 35.21 -18.95
N TRP A 183 11.43 34.33 -19.75
CA TRP A 183 10.03 34.44 -20.15
C TRP A 183 9.05 34.20 -19.00
N CYS A 184 9.31 33.22 -18.13
CA CYS A 184 8.49 33.02 -16.92
C CYS A 184 8.59 34.23 -16.00
N HIS A 185 9.78 34.80 -15.82
CA HIS A 185 9.96 36.05 -15.08
C HIS A 185 9.24 37.23 -15.73
N LEU A 186 9.28 37.36 -17.06
CA LEU A 186 8.56 38.40 -17.78
C LEU A 186 7.04 38.33 -17.52
N MET A 187 6.47 37.12 -17.48
CA MET A 187 5.06 36.91 -17.14
C MET A 187 4.71 37.27 -15.68
N ASP A 188 5.65 37.11 -14.75
CA ASP A 188 5.46 37.51 -13.36
C ASP A 188 5.39 39.03 -13.20
N VAL A 189 6.19 39.77 -13.98
CA VAL A 189 6.43 41.20 -13.73
C VAL A 189 5.62 42.12 -14.64
N MET A 190 5.31 41.71 -15.88
CA MET A 190 4.73 42.58 -16.91
C MET A 190 3.22 42.79 -16.81
N PRO A 191 2.36 41.76 -16.71
CA PRO A 191 0.90 41.88 -16.88
C PRO A 191 0.24 42.85 -15.89
N ASN A 192 0.78 42.95 -14.69
CA ASN A 192 0.11 43.64 -13.61
C ASN A 192 0.39 45.14 -13.54
N PRO A 193 1.63 45.63 -13.76
CA PRO A 193 1.85 47.02 -14.09
C PRO A 193 1.02 47.48 -15.29
N VAL A 194 0.84 46.67 -16.33
CA VAL A 194 -0.04 47.03 -17.48
C VAL A 194 -1.48 47.25 -17.02
N ALA A 195 -1.98 46.34 -16.19
CA ALA A 195 -3.34 46.43 -15.70
C ALA A 195 -3.54 47.55 -14.68
N ALA A 196 -2.54 47.87 -13.87
CA ALA A 196 -2.55 49.01 -12.94
C ALA A 196 -2.82 50.34 -13.66
N LEU A 197 -2.43 50.47 -14.93
CA LEU A 197 -2.66 51.67 -15.73
C LEU A 197 -4.12 51.94 -16.05
N THR A 198 -4.96 50.90 -16.00
CA THR A 198 -6.41 51.11 -16.13
C THR A 198 -6.89 52.06 -15.05
N TYR A 199 -6.22 52.16 -13.91
CA TYR A 199 -6.57 53.06 -12.82
C TYR A 199 -5.89 54.45 -12.93
N ILE A 200 -4.99 54.67 -13.90
CA ILE A 200 -4.33 55.96 -14.14
C ILE A 200 -5.23 56.87 -15.00
N PRO A 201 -5.33 58.19 -14.73
CA PRO A 201 -6.10 59.13 -15.55
C PRO A 201 -5.67 59.15 -17.03
N TYR A 202 -6.65 59.34 -17.92
CA TYR A 202 -6.52 59.32 -19.39
C TYR A 202 -5.27 60.04 -19.95
N GLY A 203 -4.98 61.25 -19.46
CA GLY A 203 -3.88 62.08 -19.99
C GLY A 203 -2.46 61.64 -19.63
N LEU A 204 -2.29 60.74 -18.66
CA LEU A 204 -0.96 60.29 -18.18
C LEU A 204 -0.58 58.89 -18.70
N ARG A 205 -1.51 58.17 -19.35
CA ARG A 205 -1.28 56.80 -19.85
C ARG A 205 -0.29 56.73 -21.03
N SER A 206 -0.09 57.82 -21.77
CA SER A 206 0.85 57.87 -22.90
C SER A 206 2.32 57.70 -22.49
N LEU A 207 2.68 58.06 -21.25
CA LEU A 207 4.02 57.81 -20.67
C LEU A 207 4.32 56.32 -20.47
N TYR A 208 3.29 55.47 -20.39
CA TYR A 208 3.46 54.01 -20.27
C TYR A 208 3.80 53.33 -21.60
N PHE A 209 3.35 53.85 -22.75
CA PHE A 209 3.82 53.30 -24.02
C PHE A 209 5.35 53.44 -24.19
N LEU A 210 5.98 54.35 -23.44
CA LEU A 210 7.44 54.43 -23.30
C LEU A 210 8.01 53.30 -22.42
N THR A 211 7.27 52.78 -21.42
CA THR A 211 7.75 51.72 -20.52
C THR A 211 7.70 50.33 -21.16
N GLN A 212 6.89 50.12 -22.20
CA GLN A 212 6.97 48.92 -23.05
C GLN A 212 8.33 48.81 -23.79
N MET A 213 9.11 49.90 -23.90
CA MET A 213 10.49 49.86 -24.39
C MET A 213 11.52 49.47 -23.31
N ILE A 214 11.10 49.27 -22.05
CA ILE A 214 12.00 49.03 -20.91
C ILE A 214 12.27 47.53 -20.67
N TYR A 215 11.39 46.62 -21.10
CA TYR A 215 11.57 45.17 -20.94
C TYR A 215 12.20 44.54 -22.20
N PRO A 216 13.53 44.33 -22.25
CA PRO A 216 14.18 43.71 -23.41
C PRO A 216 13.65 42.31 -23.71
N GLU A 217 13.11 41.61 -22.71
CA GLU A 217 12.53 40.26 -22.84
C GLU A 217 11.28 40.27 -23.74
N THR A 218 10.48 41.33 -23.75
CA THR A 218 9.33 41.48 -24.67
C THR A 218 9.79 41.46 -26.12
N ARG A 219 10.94 42.07 -26.42
CA ARG A 219 11.56 42.03 -27.75
C ARG A 219 12.02 40.63 -28.11
N ALA A 220 12.61 39.90 -27.16
CA ALA A 220 13.06 38.53 -27.38
C ALA A 220 11.92 37.58 -27.77
N VAL A 221 10.73 37.69 -27.14
CA VAL A 221 9.55 36.89 -27.51
C VAL A 221 9.07 37.22 -28.93
N ILE A 222 9.06 38.52 -29.30
CA ILE A 222 8.68 38.96 -30.66
C ILE A 222 9.67 38.42 -31.70
N ASP A 223 10.98 38.56 -31.44
CA ASP A 223 12.03 38.09 -32.34
C ASP A 223 11.97 36.56 -32.50
N GLN A 224 11.65 35.83 -31.43
CA GLN A 224 11.46 34.39 -31.45
C GLN A 224 10.23 33.96 -32.28
N SER A 225 9.12 34.70 -32.21
CA SER A 225 7.96 34.50 -33.09
C SER A 225 8.31 34.74 -34.56
N HIS A 226 9.04 35.83 -34.87
CA HIS A 226 9.52 36.08 -36.22
C HIS A 226 10.45 34.98 -36.73
N ALA A 227 11.40 34.54 -35.89
CA ALA A 227 12.33 33.48 -36.22
C ALA A 227 11.62 32.16 -36.53
N ALA A 228 10.62 31.78 -35.73
CA ALA A 228 9.85 30.57 -35.95
C ALA A 228 9.06 30.59 -37.26
N VAL A 229 8.38 31.70 -37.57
CA VAL A 229 7.65 31.87 -38.84
C VAL A 229 8.61 31.82 -40.01
N LYS A 230 9.73 32.55 -39.94
CA LYS A 230 10.76 32.58 -40.99
C LYS A 230 11.34 31.18 -41.24
N GLN A 231 11.75 30.49 -40.17
CA GLN A 231 12.30 29.14 -40.26
C GLN A 231 11.31 28.18 -40.93
N ARG A 232 10.02 28.26 -40.57
CA ARG A 232 8.98 27.42 -41.19
C ARG A 232 8.80 27.71 -42.67
N MET A 233 8.82 28.98 -43.06
CA MET A 233 8.77 29.36 -44.48
C MET A 233 9.98 28.84 -45.26
N ASP A 234 11.17 28.94 -44.69
CA ASP A 234 12.41 28.43 -45.28
C ASP A 234 12.35 26.89 -45.43
N ASP A 235 11.80 26.17 -44.44
CA ASP A 235 11.62 24.72 -44.50
C ASP A 235 10.60 24.29 -45.57
N ILE A 236 9.49 25.01 -45.71
CA ILE A 236 8.49 24.79 -46.79
C ILE A 236 9.12 25.04 -48.16
N ALA A 237 9.87 26.13 -48.31
CA ALA A 237 10.56 26.46 -49.56
C ALA A 237 11.65 25.42 -49.93
N ALA A 238 12.28 24.83 -48.93
CA ALA A 238 13.26 23.75 -49.11
C ALA A 238 12.63 22.37 -49.39
N GLY A 239 11.29 22.26 -49.43
CA GLY A 239 10.60 21.00 -49.69
C GLY A 239 10.78 19.95 -48.57
N LYS A 240 11.14 20.37 -47.36
CA LYS A 240 11.24 19.45 -46.22
C LYS A 240 9.85 18.94 -45.87
N PRO A 241 9.66 17.65 -45.57
CA PRO A 241 8.37 17.13 -45.13
C PRO A 241 7.97 17.81 -43.81
N VAL A 242 7.01 18.72 -43.88
CA VAL A 242 6.39 19.34 -42.69
C VAL A 242 5.37 18.36 -42.13
N ASN A 243 5.85 17.32 -41.44
CA ASN A 243 5.01 16.24 -40.93
C ASN A 243 4.31 16.62 -39.61
N ARG A 244 3.65 17.77 -39.53
CA ARG A 244 3.00 18.23 -38.29
C ARG A 244 1.70 18.98 -38.51
N SER A 245 0.64 18.46 -37.89
CA SER A 245 -0.64 19.12 -37.66
C SER A 245 -0.53 20.21 -36.58
N ASP A 246 0.48 21.09 -36.62
CA ASP A 246 0.62 22.20 -35.66
C ASP A 246 -0.15 23.46 -36.12
N VAL A 247 -0.43 24.38 -35.18
CA VAL A 247 -1.23 25.59 -35.47
C VAL A 247 -0.49 26.53 -36.43
N LEU A 248 0.85 26.63 -36.35
CA LEU A 248 1.62 27.49 -37.25
C LEU A 248 1.52 27.02 -38.71
N SER A 249 1.61 25.72 -38.97
CA SER A 249 1.38 25.16 -40.31
C SER A 249 0.00 25.57 -40.83
N LYS A 250 -1.05 25.32 -40.04
CA LYS A 250 -2.42 25.62 -40.45
C LYS A 250 -2.67 27.12 -40.64
N LEU A 251 -2.02 27.98 -39.86
CA LEU A 251 -2.08 29.44 -40.06
C LEU A 251 -1.42 29.88 -41.38
N LEU A 252 -0.35 29.22 -41.80
CA LEU A 252 0.28 29.45 -43.11
C LEU A 252 -0.55 28.88 -44.27
N ASP A 253 -1.21 27.74 -44.07
CA ASP A 253 -2.12 27.15 -45.06
C ASP A 253 -3.29 28.09 -45.39
N ILE A 254 -3.83 28.79 -44.39
CA ILE A 254 -4.87 29.82 -44.61
C ILE A 254 -4.39 30.90 -45.60
N ILE A 255 -3.11 31.30 -45.55
CA ILE A 255 -2.52 32.26 -46.49
C ILE A 255 -2.38 31.63 -47.88
N ASN A 256 -1.96 30.37 -47.95
CA ASN A 256 -1.74 29.66 -49.22
C ASN A 256 -3.05 29.36 -49.96
N GLU A 257 -4.12 29.00 -49.24
CA GLU A 257 -5.42 28.63 -49.81
C GLU A 257 -6.24 29.84 -50.28
N LYS A 258 -6.20 30.94 -49.52
CA LYS A 258 -6.99 32.15 -49.81
C LYS A 258 -6.21 33.21 -50.59
N GLY A 259 -4.92 32.98 -50.84
CA GLY A 259 -3.98 33.98 -51.33
C GLY A 259 -3.63 35.02 -50.26
N GLN A 260 -2.57 35.82 -50.49
CA GLN A 260 -2.35 37.05 -49.72
C GLN A 260 -3.44 38.06 -50.06
N ASP A 261 -4.64 37.90 -49.50
CA ASP A 261 -5.65 38.95 -49.52
C ASP A 261 -5.19 40.12 -48.62
N HIS A 262 -5.72 41.31 -48.86
CA HIS A 262 -5.39 42.51 -48.08
C HIS A 262 -5.70 42.39 -46.56
N GLU A 263 -6.34 41.31 -46.11
CA GLU A 263 -6.90 41.16 -44.76
C GLU A 263 -6.09 40.27 -43.79
N PHE A 264 -5.30 39.28 -44.24
CA PHE A 264 -4.53 38.37 -43.37
C PHE A 264 -3.22 37.93 -44.02
N GLY A 265 -2.07 38.26 -43.42
CA GLY A 265 -0.75 38.01 -43.98
C GLY A 265 0.27 37.51 -42.96
N ILE A 266 1.55 37.48 -43.35
CA ILE A 266 2.59 36.81 -42.56
C ILE A 266 2.84 37.44 -41.17
N LEU A 267 2.73 38.77 -41.09
CA LEU A 267 2.83 39.49 -39.81
C LEU A 267 1.62 39.22 -38.91
N ASP A 268 0.46 38.90 -39.49
CA ASP A 268 -0.71 38.47 -38.74
C ASP A 268 -0.51 37.08 -38.13
N VAL A 269 0.08 36.14 -38.87
CA VAL A 269 0.46 34.81 -38.35
C VAL A 269 1.45 34.96 -37.20
N THR A 270 2.46 35.82 -37.36
CA THR A 270 3.44 36.12 -36.29
C THR A 270 2.75 36.69 -35.05
N THR A 271 1.73 37.55 -35.24
CA THR A 271 0.95 38.13 -34.15
C THR A 271 0.10 37.09 -33.43
N GLU A 272 -0.54 36.16 -34.16
CA GLU A 272 -1.36 35.10 -33.55
C GLU A 272 -0.52 34.16 -32.67
N ILE A 273 0.62 33.66 -33.15
CA ILE A 273 1.48 32.76 -32.34
C ILE A 273 2.10 33.49 -31.13
N TRP A 274 2.47 34.77 -31.29
CA TRP A 274 2.98 35.60 -30.18
C TRP A 274 1.92 35.76 -29.09
N THR A 275 0.66 35.98 -29.48
CA THR A 275 -0.46 36.17 -28.53
C THR A 275 -0.67 34.91 -27.68
N MET A 276 -0.40 33.72 -28.21
CA MET A 276 -0.61 32.45 -27.51
C MET A 276 0.40 32.19 -26.39
N ILE A 277 1.63 32.73 -26.49
CA ILE A 277 2.60 32.69 -25.38
C ILE A 277 2.03 33.42 -24.15
N TRP A 278 1.38 34.56 -24.34
CA TRP A 278 0.78 35.33 -23.25
C TRP A 278 -0.54 34.76 -22.75
N ALA A 279 -1.41 34.35 -23.67
CA ALA A 279 -2.75 33.89 -23.31
C ALA A 279 -2.75 32.47 -22.72
N GLY A 280 -1.93 31.55 -23.26
CA GLY A 280 -2.03 30.12 -22.98
C GLY A 280 -1.17 29.61 -21.83
N SER A 281 -0.08 30.29 -21.48
CA SER A 281 0.87 29.82 -20.47
C SER A 281 0.40 30.10 -19.04
N ASP A 282 0.44 31.36 -18.58
CA ASP A 282 0.19 31.69 -17.17
C ASP A 282 -1.24 31.37 -16.71
N THR A 283 -2.26 31.62 -17.53
CA THR A 283 -3.66 31.41 -17.12
C THR A 283 -3.98 29.94 -16.85
N THR A 284 -3.42 29.04 -17.66
CA THR A 284 -3.55 27.58 -17.48
C THR A 284 -2.72 27.10 -16.30
N ALA A 285 -1.49 27.61 -16.15
CA ALA A 285 -0.61 27.26 -15.03
C ALA A 285 -1.23 27.63 -13.68
N ILE A 286 -1.87 28.79 -13.59
CA ILE A 286 -2.58 29.26 -12.38
C ILE A 286 -3.76 28.33 -12.04
N ALA A 287 -4.51 27.89 -13.05
CA ALA A 287 -5.62 26.96 -12.87
C ALA A 287 -5.14 25.59 -12.39
N LEU A 288 -4.12 25.01 -13.03
CA LEU A 288 -3.51 23.74 -12.61
C LEU A 288 -2.95 23.83 -11.18
N THR A 289 -2.25 24.91 -10.86
CA THR A 289 -1.67 25.13 -9.53
C THR A 289 -2.75 25.24 -8.46
N SER A 290 -3.86 25.93 -8.76
CA SER A 290 -5.04 25.99 -7.88
C SER A 290 -5.62 24.59 -7.60
N ILE A 291 -5.80 23.79 -8.65
CA ILE A 291 -6.31 22.42 -8.53
C ILE A 291 -5.40 21.59 -7.63
N PHE A 292 -4.09 21.59 -7.89
CA PHE A 292 -3.12 20.86 -7.07
C PHE A 292 -3.15 21.33 -5.60
N TYR A 293 -3.11 22.64 -5.35
CA TYR A 293 -3.11 23.18 -3.99
C TYR A 293 -4.37 22.77 -3.20
N HIS A 294 -5.55 22.99 -3.78
CA HIS A 294 -6.82 22.70 -3.10
C HIS A 294 -7.04 21.20 -2.89
N LEU A 295 -6.61 20.34 -3.82
CA LEU A 295 -6.68 18.89 -3.62
C LEU A 295 -5.84 18.43 -2.43
N HIS A 296 -4.60 18.92 -2.30
CA HIS A 296 -3.70 18.50 -1.22
C HIS A 296 -4.04 19.15 0.13
N LYS A 297 -4.71 20.31 0.14
CA LYS A 297 -5.33 20.87 1.36
C LYS A 297 -6.59 20.12 1.80
N HIS A 298 -7.20 19.31 0.92
CA HIS A 298 -8.42 18.56 1.20
C HIS A 298 -8.25 17.06 0.88
N PRO A 299 -7.54 16.28 1.73
CA PRO A 299 -7.20 14.88 1.47
C PRO A 299 -8.41 13.99 1.13
N LYS A 300 -9.57 14.26 1.75
CA LYS A 300 -10.83 13.53 1.45
C LYS A 300 -11.29 13.73 0.01
N THR A 301 -11.16 14.95 -0.50
CA THR A 301 -11.50 15.30 -1.89
C THR A 301 -10.51 14.67 -2.86
N LEU A 302 -9.21 14.71 -2.54
CA LEU A 302 -8.18 14.03 -3.33
C LEU A 302 -8.41 12.51 -3.39
N ALA A 303 -8.64 11.86 -2.25
CA ALA A 303 -8.93 10.43 -2.21
C ALA A 303 -10.16 10.05 -3.04
N LYS A 304 -11.23 10.87 -2.96
CA LYS A 304 -12.44 10.64 -3.76
C LYS A 304 -12.21 10.81 -5.26
N LEU A 305 -11.42 11.81 -5.66
CA LEU A 305 -11.02 12.01 -7.05
C LEU A 305 -10.16 10.86 -7.57
N ARG A 306 -9.19 10.41 -6.78
CA ARG A 306 -8.36 9.25 -7.12
C ARG A 306 -9.16 7.98 -7.30
N ASN A 307 -10.09 7.70 -6.39
CA ASN A 307 -10.99 6.56 -6.54
C ASN A 307 -11.77 6.62 -7.86
N GLU A 308 -12.29 7.78 -8.27
CA GLU A 308 -12.96 7.92 -9.57
C GLU A 308 -12.02 7.67 -10.76
N ILE A 309 -10.78 8.16 -10.68
CA ILE A 309 -9.76 7.96 -11.72
C ILE A 309 -9.37 6.47 -11.80
N GLU A 310 -9.05 5.84 -10.67
CA GLU A 310 -8.69 4.42 -10.57
C GLU A 310 -9.81 3.51 -11.07
N ASP A 311 -11.05 3.79 -10.68
CA ASP A 311 -12.24 3.06 -11.15
C ASP A 311 -12.35 3.12 -12.68
N ALA A 312 -12.11 4.30 -13.25
CA ALA A 312 -12.16 4.48 -14.69
C ALA A 312 -11.03 3.72 -15.42
N PHE A 313 -9.84 3.62 -14.84
CA PHE A 313 -8.77 2.77 -15.39
C PHE A 313 -9.08 1.28 -15.25
N ALA A 314 -9.58 0.85 -14.08
CA ALA A 314 -9.94 -0.55 -13.82
C ALA A 314 -11.07 -1.05 -14.73
N SER A 315 -12.06 -0.18 -15.03
CA SER A 315 -13.15 -0.51 -15.95
C SER A 315 -12.76 -0.40 -17.43
N GLY A 316 -11.52 -0.01 -17.74
CA GLY A 316 -11.03 0.22 -19.10
C GLY A 316 -11.59 1.47 -19.78
N ASN A 317 -12.26 2.36 -19.04
CA ASN A 317 -12.78 3.64 -19.52
C ASN A 317 -11.67 4.68 -19.71
N LEU A 318 -10.62 4.62 -18.89
CA LEU A 318 -9.36 5.34 -19.07
C LEU A 318 -8.23 4.37 -19.40
N LYS A 319 -7.31 4.83 -20.25
CA LYS A 319 -6.08 4.11 -20.65
C LYS A 319 -4.97 5.11 -20.88
N TYR A 320 -3.72 4.66 -20.80
CA TYR A 320 -2.59 5.48 -21.21
C TYR A 320 -2.34 5.43 -22.72
N PRO A 321 -1.95 6.55 -23.36
CA PRO A 321 -2.07 7.92 -22.83
C PRO A 321 -3.53 8.33 -22.66
N VAL A 322 -3.83 9.14 -21.63
CA VAL A 322 -5.21 9.54 -21.30
C VAL A 322 -5.82 10.33 -22.45
N ARG A 323 -7.00 9.92 -22.91
CA ARG A 323 -7.75 10.64 -23.94
C ARG A 323 -8.69 11.68 -23.33
N TYR A 324 -8.71 12.89 -23.89
CA TYR A 324 -9.59 13.97 -23.40
C TYR A 324 -11.07 13.58 -23.39
N ASN A 325 -11.54 12.95 -24.48
CA ASN A 325 -12.95 12.56 -24.63
C ASN A 325 -13.40 11.51 -23.59
N ASP A 326 -12.46 10.80 -22.96
CA ASP A 326 -12.76 9.83 -21.93
C ASP A 326 -12.64 10.45 -20.53
N ALA A 327 -11.60 11.25 -20.30
CA ALA A 327 -11.41 11.95 -19.02
C ALA A 327 -12.49 12.99 -18.72
N VAL A 328 -12.98 13.72 -19.72
CA VAL A 328 -14.03 14.75 -19.53
C VAL A 328 -15.37 14.17 -19.06
N LYS A 329 -15.58 12.85 -19.22
CA LYS A 329 -16.80 12.15 -18.78
C LYS A 329 -16.79 11.85 -17.27
N LEU A 330 -15.67 12.06 -16.59
CA LEU A 330 -15.55 11.84 -15.15
C LEU A 330 -16.19 13.01 -14.38
N PRO A 331 -17.36 12.80 -13.73
CA PRO A 331 -18.12 13.89 -13.15
C PRO A 331 -17.41 14.57 -11.97
N TYR A 332 -16.68 13.83 -11.14
CA TYR A 332 -15.99 14.41 -9.99
C TYR A 332 -14.69 15.12 -10.39
N LEU A 333 -13.93 14.60 -11.35
CA LEU A 333 -12.81 15.32 -11.98
C LEU A 333 -13.28 16.65 -12.55
N HIS A 334 -14.41 16.65 -13.28
CA HIS A 334 -15.00 17.88 -13.78
C HIS A 334 -15.34 18.84 -12.64
N ALA A 335 -16.07 18.37 -11.63
CA ALA A 335 -16.43 19.16 -10.46
C ALA A 335 -15.21 19.79 -9.74
N VAL A 336 -14.11 19.05 -9.58
CA VAL A 336 -12.87 19.54 -8.97
C VAL A 336 -12.24 20.65 -9.80
N VAL A 337 -12.09 20.45 -11.11
CA VAL A 337 -11.50 21.43 -12.02
C VAL A 337 -12.28 22.74 -11.97
N TRP A 338 -13.61 22.67 -12.03
CA TRP A 338 -14.48 23.83 -12.01
C TRP A 338 -14.50 24.53 -10.66
N GLU A 339 -14.51 23.78 -9.56
CA GLU A 339 -14.47 24.37 -8.22
C GLU A 339 -13.15 25.08 -7.92
N ALA A 340 -12.02 24.52 -8.36
CA ALA A 340 -10.71 25.13 -8.17
C ALA A 340 -10.57 26.43 -8.97
N MET A 341 -11.09 26.46 -10.22
CA MET A 341 -11.13 27.69 -11.03
C MET A 341 -12.11 28.74 -10.47
N ARG A 342 -13.12 28.33 -9.70
CA ARG A 342 -14.06 29.24 -9.03
C ARG A 342 -13.40 29.92 -7.84
N ILE A 343 -12.81 29.14 -6.92
CA ILE A 343 -12.19 29.67 -5.71
C ILE A 343 -10.96 30.51 -6.04
N HIS A 344 -10.16 30.07 -7.00
CA HIS A 344 -8.97 30.78 -7.42
C HIS A 344 -9.01 31.02 -8.94
N PRO A 345 -9.75 32.04 -9.40
CA PRO A 345 -9.82 32.37 -10.82
C PRO A 345 -8.47 32.89 -11.33
N SER A 346 -8.07 32.49 -12.53
CA SER A 346 -6.78 32.91 -13.11
C SER A 346 -6.69 34.42 -13.34
N LEU A 347 -7.84 35.07 -13.57
CA LEU A 347 -7.97 36.52 -13.71
C LEU A 347 -8.52 37.12 -12.41
N GLY A 348 -7.80 38.08 -11.83
CA GLY A 348 -8.19 38.78 -10.61
C GLY A 348 -9.06 40.03 -10.86
N THR A 349 -8.82 40.74 -11.97
CA THR A 349 -9.61 41.92 -12.36
C THR A 349 -10.48 41.64 -13.58
N GLY A 350 -11.69 42.18 -13.62
CA GLY A 350 -12.62 42.00 -14.72
C GLY A 350 -12.17 42.62 -16.05
N LEU A 351 -12.97 42.38 -17.09
CA LEU A 351 -12.70 42.79 -18.46
C LEU A 351 -13.44 44.10 -18.80
N PRO A 352 -12.76 45.27 -18.86
CA PRO A 352 -13.44 46.56 -18.99
C PRO A 352 -14.22 46.73 -20.29
N ARG A 353 -15.36 47.41 -20.17
CA ARG A 353 -16.32 47.69 -21.25
C ARG A 353 -16.79 49.13 -21.20
N ILE A 354 -17.00 49.74 -22.36
CA ILE A 354 -17.55 51.11 -22.45
C ILE A 354 -19.06 51.04 -22.68
N VAL A 355 -19.81 51.78 -21.86
CA VAL A 355 -21.26 51.95 -22.00
C VAL A 355 -21.58 52.68 -23.32
N PRO A 356 -22.44 52.13 -24.20
CA PRO A 356 -22.80 52.76 -25.45
C PRO A 356 -23.68 54.01 -25.24
N ALA A 357 -23.68 54.94 -26.21
CA ALA A 357 -24.61 56.08 -26.22
C ALA A 357 -26.04 55.60 -26.54
N PRO A 358 -27.12 56.14 -25.90
CA PRO A 358 -27.16 57.30 -25.00
C PRO A 358 -26.83 57.00 -23.52
N GLY A 359 -26.58 55.74 -23.16
CA GLY A 359 -26.42 55.26 -21.79
C GLY A 359 -27.24 54.00 -21.55
N VAL A 360 -26.92 53.25 -20.50
CA VAL A 360 -27.57 51.96 -20.20
C VAL A 360 -27.91 51.90 -18.71
N GLU A 361 -29.08 51.35 -18.39
CA GLU A 361 -29.44 50.99 -17.03
C GLU A 361 -28.84 49.63 -16.66
N ILE A 362 -28.03 49.61 -15.59
CA ILE A 362 -27.37 48.40 -15.07
C ILE A 362 -27.73 48.30 -13.58
N CYS A 363 -28.33 47.18 -13.18
CA CYS A 363 -28.78 46.92 -11.80
C CYS A 363 -29.60 48.07 -11.18
N GLY A 364 -30.55 48.62 -11.94
CA GLY A 364 -31.44 49.70 -11.48
C GLY A 364 -30.80 51.09 -11.42
N LYS A 365 -29.58 51.27 -11.96
CA LYS A 365 -28.88 52.57 -12.03
C LYS A 365 -28.53 52.92 -13.48
N PHE A 366 -28.76 54.18 -13.86
CA PHE A 366 -28.41 54.67 -15.19
C PHE A 366 -26.93 55.07 -15.27
N PHE A 367 -26.22 54.52 -16.25
CA PHE A 367 -24.84 54.86 -16.57
C PHE A 367 -24.78 55.64 -17.88
N PRO A 368 -24.18 56.84 -17.92
CA PRO A 368 -24.08 57.63 -19.14
C PRO A 368 -23.14 56.96 -20.15
N GLY A 369 -23.42 57.16 -21.44
CA GLY A 369 -22.55 56.71 -22.52
C GLY A 369 -21.12 57.21 -22.35
N GLY A 370 -20.14 56.35 -22.62
CA GLY A 370 -18.72 56.63 -22.39
C GLY A 370 -18.19 56.24 -21.01
N THR A 371 -19.05 55.85 -20.06
CA THR A 371 -18.60 55.27 -18.77
C THR A 371 -17.98 53.90 -18.99
N GLU A 372 -16.85 53.62 -18.35
CA GLU A 372 -16.23 52.30 -18.38
C GLU A 372 -16.71 51.47 -17.17
N VAL A 373 -17.18 50.25 -17.43
CA VAL A 373 -17.73 49.32 -16.44
C VAL A 373 -16.95 48.01 -16.44
N ILE A 374 -16.73 47.45 -15.25
CA ILE A 374 -15.93 46.24 -15.02
C ILE A 374 -16.70 45.32 -14.07
N MET A 375 -16.84 44.04 -14.41
CA MET A 375 -17.35 43.04 -13.44
C MET A 375 -16.28 42.67 -12.42
N ASN A 376 -16.62 42.68 -11.13
CA ASN A 376 -15.78 42.09 -10.09
C ASN A 376 -15.91 40.56 -10.13
N GLN A 377 -15.04 39.92 -10.90
CA GLN A 377 -15.05 38.46 -11.05
C GLN A 377 -14.89 37.75 -9.72
N ASN A 378 -13.97 38.22 -8.87
CA ASN A 378 -13.72 37.65 -7.55
C ASN A 378 -14.99 37.69 -6.68
N ALA A 379 -15.65 38.84 -6.57
CA ALA A 379 -16.90 38.95 -5.80
C ALA A 379 -18.02 38.04 -6.35
N VAL A 380 -18.14 37.92 -7.68
CA VAL A 380 -19.15 37.04 -8.32
C VAL A 380 -18.89 35.56 -7.98
N GLN A 381 -17.62 35.10 -7.96
CA GLN A 381 -17.30 33.69 -7.69
C GLN A 381 -17.65 33.24 -6.26
N PHE A 382 -17.86 34.18 -5.34
CA PHE A 382 -18.27 33.94 -3.95
C PHE A 382 -19.72 34.34 -3.66
N ASP A 383 -20.49 34.74 -4.68
CA ASP A 383 -21.90 35.12 -4.50
C ASP A 383 -22.74 33.93 -4.02
N LYS A 384 -23.39 34.11 -2.86
CA LYS A 384 -24.20 33.07 -2.22
C LYS A 384 -25.51 32.76 -2.95
N GLY A 385 -26.02 33.69 -3.75
CA GLY A 385 -27.22 33.47 -4.56
C GLY A 385 -26.96 32.49 -5.71
N ILE A 386 -25.72 32.44 -6.22
CA ILE A 386 -25.31 31.53 -7.29
C ILE A 386 -24.67 30.26 -6.75
N PHE A 387 -23.72 30.41 -5.82
CA PHE A 387 -22.89 29.33 -5.32
C PHE A 387 -23.30 28.88 -3.90
N GLY A 388 -24.48 29.25 -3.41
CA GLY A 388 -24.98 28.79 -2.10
C GLY A 388 -24.24 29.37 -0.89
N GLU A 389 -24.73 29.05 0.31
CA GLU A 389 -24.20 29.60 1.58
C GLU A 389 -22.76 29.19 1.89
N ASP A 390 -22.30 28.08 1.30
CA ASP A 390 -20.98 27.48 1.41
C ASP A 390 -20.02 27.95 0.29
N SER A 391 -20.31 29.08 -0.37
CA SER A 391 -19.53 29.62 -1.48
C SER A 391 -18.05 29.90 -1.14
N GLU A 392 -17.71 30.15 0.12
CA GLU A 392 -16.33 30.39 0.56
C GLU A 392 -15.50 29.10 0.72
N GLN A 393 -16.13 27.93 0.70
CA GLN A 393 -15.48 26.64 0.92
C GLN A 393 -15.22 25.91 -0.40
N PHE A 394 -14.13 25.13 -0.45
CA PHE A 394 -13.80 24.24 -1.57
C PHE A 394 -14.65 22.98 -1.51
N ILE A 395 -15.77 22.98 -2.25
CA ILE A 395 -16.74 21.87 -2.25
C ILE A 395 -17.06 21.50 -3.70
N PRO A 396 -16.29 20.58 -4.32
CA PRO A 396 -16.58 20.10 -5.67
C PRO A 396 -17.99 19.53 -5.82
N GLU A 397 -18.53 18.88 -4.78
CA GLU A 397 -19.85 18.27 -4.79
C GLU A 397 -20.98 19.21 -5.22
N ARG A 398 -20.81 20.54 -5.09
CA ARG A 398 -21.82 21.51 -5.56
C ARG A 398 -22.17 21.37 -7.02
N TRP A 399 -21.19 21.02 -7.85
CA TRP A 399 -21.34 20.91 -9.30
C TRP A 399 -22.17 19.68 -9.69
N ILE A 400 -22.47 18.80 -8.74
CA ILE A 400 -23.16 17.53 -8.95
C ILE A 400 -24.46 17.45 -8.14
N ARG A 401 -24.47 17.96 -6.90
CA ARG A 401 -25.55 17.75 -5.91
C ARG A 401 -26.92 18.25 -6.36
N ASP A 402 -26.97 19.45 -6.96
CA ASP A 402 -28.21 20.18 -7.22
C ASP A 402 -28.70 20.02 -8.69
N GLY A 403 -28.08 19.08 -9.44
CA GLY A 403 -28.43 18.71 -10.81
C GLY A 403 -27.92 19.67 -11.90
N ASP A 404 -28.04 19.23 -13.16
CA ASP A 404 -27.43 19.90 -14.32
C ASP A 404 -27.86 21.36 -14.50
N ARG A 405 -29.10 21.71 -14.13
CA ARG A 405 -29.60 23.08 -14.25
C ARG A 405 -28.89 24.04 -13.28
N ALA A 406 -28.58 23.57 -12.08
CA ALA A 406 -27.84 24.36 -11.09
C ALA A 406 -26.37 24.50 -11.52
N ALA A 407 -25.75 23.41 -11.98
CA ALA A 407 -24.40 23.42 -12.53
C ALA A 407 -24.26 24.37 -13.73
N ALA A 408 -25.19 24.32 -14.69
CA ALA A 408 -25.21 25.23 -15.84
C ALA A 408 -25.41 26.69 -15.45
N ASN A 409 -26.19 26.96 -14.39
CA ASN A 409 -26.34 28.30 -13.84
C ASN A 409 -25.02 28.79 -13.25
N MET A 410 -24.31 27.97 -12.47
CA MET A 410 -22.99 28.32 -11.92
C MET A 410 -21.96 28.53 -13.04
N GLU A 411 -21.90 27.65 -14.04
CA GLU A 411 -21.01 27.79 -15.22
C GLU A 411 -21.28 29.09 -15.99
N ARG A 412 -22.55 29.50 -16.13
CA ARG A 412 -22.89 30.75 -16.83
C ARG A 412 -22.35 32.00 -16.11
N HIS A 413 -22.19 31.95 -14.79
CA HIS A 413 -21.68 33.08 -13.98
C HIS A 413 -20.16 33.01 -13.75
N MET A 414 -19.51 32.05 -14.39
CA MET A 414 -18.08 31.87 -14.39
C MET A 414 -17.44 32.64 -15.56
N LEU A 415 -16.59 33.62 -15.25
CA LEU A 415 -16.03 34.56 -16.24
C LEU A 415 -14.58 34.28 -16.63
N GLN A 416 -14.00 33.17 -16.17
CA GLN A 416 -12.60 32.78 -16.45
C GLN A 416 -12.32 32.60 -17.94
N PHE A 417 -13.28 32.09 -18.71
CA PHE A 417 -13.18 31.98 -20.16
C PHE A 417 -13.87 33.14 -20.89
N GLY A 418 -14.30 34.20 -20.21
CA GLY A 418 -15.11 35.26 -20.83
C GLY A 418 -16.57 34.82 -21.08
N TYR A 419 -17.30 35.58 -21.91
CA TYR A 419 -18.74 35.42 -22.08
C TYR A 419 -19.16 35.64 -23.56
N GLU A 420 -20.10 34.81 -24.04
CA GLU A 420 -20.67 34.81 -25.40
C GLU A 420 -19.67 35.03 -26.56
N LYS A 421 -19.84 36.09 -27.37
CA LYS A 421 -19.06 36.38 -28.59
C LYS A 421 -17.57 36.53 -28.33
N ARG A 422 -17.20 36.78 -27.06
CA ARG A 422 -15.83 36.99 -26.60
C ARG A 422 -15.36 35.88 -25.67
N ILE A 423 -15.96 34.69 -25.73
CA ILE A 423 -15.45 33.51 -25.05
C ILE A 423 -14.02 33.19 -25.55
N CYS A 424 -13.15 32.79 -24.63
CA CYS A 424 -11.77 32.44 -24.86
C CYS A 424 -11.66 31.44 -25.99
N ILE A 425 -10.88 31.78 -27.01
CA ILE A 425 -10.70 30.93 -28.18
C ILE A 425 -9.92 29.66 -27.83
N GLY A 426 -9.03 29.72 -26.82
CA GLY A 426 -8.22 28.60 -26.35
C GLY A 426 -8.90 27.66 -25.33
N ARG A 427 -10.17 27.86 -24.96
CA ARG A 427 -10.87 27.08 -23.91
C ARG A 427 -10.71 25.56 -24.09
N HIS A 428 -10.83 25.07 -25.31
CA HIS A 428 -10.71 23.63 -25.59
C HIS A 428 -9.29 23.10 -25.39
N ILE A 429 -8.26 23.89 -25.71
CA ILE A 429 -6.86 23.52 -25.51
C ILE A 429 -6.57 23.41 -24.01
N THR A 430 -6.91 24.44 -23.23
CA THR A 430 -6.78 24.45 -21.77
C THR A 430 -7.49 23.27 -21.11
N ASN A 431 -8.70 22.95 -21.55
CA ASN A 431 -9.42 21.77 -21.05
C ASN A 431 -8.72 20.47 -21.43
N THR A 432 -8.22 20.31 -22.65
CA THR A 432 -7.46 19.12 -23.04
C THR A 432 -6.20 18.95 -22.20
N GLU A 433 -5.46 20.02 -21.90
CA GLU A 433 -4.29 19.98 -21.02
C GLU A 433 -4.67 19.51 -19.60
N MET A 434 -5.63 20.17 -18.96
CA MET A 434 -6.00 19.86 -17.56
C MET A 434 -6.56 18.45 -17.40
N TYR A 435 -7.51 18.04 -18.26
CA TYR A 435 -8.18 16.75 -18.13
C TYR A 435 -7.30 15.56 -18.53
N LYS A 436 -6.15 15.79 -19.16
CA LYS A 436 -5.18 14.73 -19.44
C LYS A 436 -4.09 14.67 -18.38
N LEU A 437 -3.55 15.82 -17.96
CA LEU A 437 -2.47 15.88 -16.99
C LEU A 437 -2.91 15.36 -15.61
N LEU A 438 -4.05 15.82 -15.11
CA LEU A 438 -4.53 15.50 -13.76
C LEU A 438 -4.73 14.00 -13.52
N PRO A 439 -5.50 13.24 -14.33
CA PRO A 439 -5.67 11.81 -14.08
C PRO A 439 -4.38 11.00 -14.26
N THR A 440 -3.46 11.47 -15.11
CA THR A 440 -2.16 10.81 -15.29
C THR A 440 -1.29 10.97 -14.05
N ILE A 441 -1.15 12.22 -13.57
CA ILE A 441 -0.28 12.53 -12.45
C ILE A 441 -0.92 12.10 -11.13
N LEU A 442 -2.18 12.40 -10.86
CA LEU A 442 -2.80 12.10 -9.56
C LEU A 442 -2.98 10.61 -9.27
N ARG A 443 -3.03 9.75 -10.30
CA ARG A 443 -3.10 8.29 -10.12
C ARG A 443 -1.76 7.71 -9.70
N ASP A 444 -0.71 8.03 -10.45
CA ASP A 444 0.60 7.41 -10.26
C ASP A 444 1.43 8.16 -9.21
N PHE A 445 0.97 9.34 -8.79
CA PHE A 445 1.69 10.22 -7.89
C PHE A 445 0.98 10.63 -6.57
N ASP A 446 1.56 10.22 -5.43
CA ASP A 446 1.36 10.71 -4.04
C ASP A 446 2.19 11.94 -3.71
N PHE A 447 1.61 13.13 -3.85
CA PHE A 447 2.25 14.35 -3.36
C PHE A 447 1.74 14.71 -1.96
N GLU A 448 2.62 15.27 -1.15
CA GLU A 448 2.29 15.92 0.12
C GLU A 448 2.80 17.36 0.08
N LEU A 449 2.08 18.29 0.70
CA LEU A 449 2.60 19.66 0.85
C LEU A 449 3.79 19.63 1.81
N ALA A 450 4.94 20.18 1.39
CA ALA A 450 6.17 20.18 2.19
C ALA A 450 6.07 21.07 3.44
N SER A 451 5.03 21.89 3.55
CA SER A 451 4.76 22.74 4.70
C SER A 451 3.27 23.04 4.81
N ASP A 452 2.78 23.15 6.05
CA ASP A 452 1.42 23.65 6.34
C ASP A 452 1.23 25.15 6.01
N LYS A 453 2.32 25.86 5.72
CA LYS A 453 2.27 27.28 5.34
C LYS A 453 1.36 27.46 4.13
N GLU A 454 0.47 28.45 4.22
CA GLU A 454 -0.34 28.88 3.09
C GLU A 454 0.55 29.33 1.94
N TRP A 455 0.11 29.04 0.70
CA TRP A 455 0.75 29.55 -0.51
C TRP A 455 0.81 31.08 -0.51
N GLU A 456 1.77 31.63 -1.26
CA GLU A 456 1.82 33.07 -1.49
C GLU A 456 0.98 33.39 -2.72
N THR A 457 -0.06 34.21 -2.56
CA THR A 457 -0.87 34.70 -3.67
C THR A 457 -0.61 36.17 -3.91
N TRP A 458 -0.66 36.55 -5.19
CA TRP A 458 -0.46 37.92 -5.60
C TRP A 458 -1.65 38.37 -6.45
N GLN A 459 -2.41 39.33 -5.93
CA GLN A 459 -3.65 39.80 -6.53
C GLN A 459 -3.38 41.02 -7.43
N GLY A 460 -3.29 40.78 -8.74
CA GLY A 460 -3.39 41.83 -9.75
C GLY A 460 -4.32 41.41 -10.88
N TRP A 461 -3.91 41.60 -12.14
CA TRP A 461 -4.73 41.15 -13.26
C TRP A 461 -4.70 39.63 -13.38
N PHE A 462 -3.53 39.03 -13.23
CA PHE A 462 -3.40 37.61 -12.98
C PHE A 462 -3.33 37.34 -11.46
N HIS A 463 -3.99 36.28 -11.03
CA HIS A 463 -3.98 35.86 -9.64
C HIS A 463 -2.87 34.81 -9.42
N GLN A 464 -1.63 35.28 -9.43
CA GLN A 464 -0.46 34.40 -9.43
C GLN A 464 -0.25 33.73 -8.07
N GLN A 465 0.30 32.51 -8.08
CA GLN A 465 0.67 31.77 -6.87
C GLN A 465 2.16 31.44 -6.87
N LYS A 466 2.77 31.43 -5.68
CA LYS A 466 4.17 31.05 -5.44
C LYS A 466 4.28 30.12 -4.23
N ASN A 467 5.36 29.35 -4.20
CA ASN A 467 5.74 28.47 -3.08
C ASN A 467 4.76 27.32 -2.83
N VAL A 468 4.27 26.65 -3.89
CA VAL A 468 3.49 25.41 -3.74
C VAL A 468 4.46 24.24 -3.69
N ASN A 469 5.17 24.17 -2.56
CA ASN A 469 6.20 23.18 -2.34
C ASN A 469 5.57 21.84 -1.99
N VAL A 470 5.84 20.82 -2.80
CA VAL A 470 5.43 19.44 -2.55
C VAL A 470 6.65 18.57 -2.26
N ARG A 471 6.50 17.63 -1.33
CA ARG A 471 7.42 16.52 -1.10
C ARG A 471 6.70 15.23 -1.46
N ARG A 472 7.46 14.20 -1.81
CA ARG A 472 6.88 12.94 -2.24
C ARG A 472 7.50 11.75 -1.52
N ASP A 473 6.66 10.74 -1.29
CA ASP A 473 7.03 9.34 -1.14
C ASP A 473 6.55 8.57 -2.39
N TYR A 474 7.40 8.36 -3.40
CA TYR A 474 7.27 7.20 -4.28
C TYR A 474 8.43 6.30 -3.95
N ILE A 475 8.15 5.02 -3.85
CA ILE A 475 9.16 4.03 -4.14
C ILE A 475 8.58 3.20 -5.28
N PRO A 476 9.02 3.43 -6.54
CA PRO A 476 8.67 2.54 -7.63
C PRO A 476 9.02 1.11 -7.21
N HIS A 477 8.04 0.22 -7.23
CA HIS A 477 8.22 -1.17 -6.79
C HIS A 477 7.49 -2.12 -7.73
N LYS A 478 7.93 -3.37 -7.72
CA LYS A 478 7.37 -4.45 -8.53
C LYS A 478 6.97 -5.60 -7.62
N ILE A 479 5.69 -5.96 -7.66
CA ILE A 479 5.17 -7.15 -6.96
C ILE A 479 5.36 -8.36 -7.87
N HIS A 480 6.09 -9.37 -7.40
CA HIS A 480 6.33 -10.62 -8.13
C HIS A 480 5.78 -11.82 -7.34
N PRO A 481 4.63 -12.39 -7.73
CA PRO A 481 4.07 -13.56 -7.06
C PRO A 481 4.93 -14.79 -7.35
N VAL A 482 5.28 -15.53 -6.31
CA VAL A 482 6.04 -16.79 -6.41
C VAL A 482 5.17 -17.95 -5.96
N SER A 483 5.23 -19.07 -6.68
CA SER A 483 4.40 -20.25 -6.41
C SER A 483 5.09 -21.36 -5.59
N GLY A 484 6.42 -21.36 -5.58
CA GLY A 484 7.26 -22.35 -4.90
C GLY A 484 8.73 -21.95 -4.92
N TYR A 485 9.60 -22.77 -4.32
CA TYR A 485 11.04 -22.47 -4.23
C TYR A 485 11.74 -22.50 -5.59
N ALA A 486 11.29 -23.32 -6.55
CA ALA A 486 11.83 -23.32 -7.91
C ALA A 486 11.54 -21.98 -8.63
N ASP A 487 10.34 -21.43 -8.43
CA ASP A 487 9.93 -20.14 -8.98
C ASP A 487 10.69 -18.98 -8.31
N LEU A 488 10.93 -19.08 -6.99
CA LEU A 488 11.77 -18.12 -6.27
C LEU A 488 13.22 -18.14 -6.76
N SER A 489 13.81 -19.32 -7.00
CA SER A 489 15.15 -19.45 -7.56
C SER A 489 15.24 -18.83 -8.95
N LYS A 490 14.22 -19.08 -9.79
CA LYS A 490 14.10 -18.43 -11.10
C LYS A 490 14.01 -16.90 -10.98
N ALA A 491 13.20 -16.38 -10.07
CA ALA A 491 13.13 -14.95 -9.79
C ALA A 491 14.48 -14.39 -9.30
N GLY A 492 15.24 -15.16 -8.53
CA GLY A 492 16.63 -14.86 -8.17
C GLY A 492 17.50 -14.62 -9.40
N THR A 493 17.49 -15.56 -10.36
CA THR A 493 18.27 -15.45 -11.60
C THR A 493 17.80 -14.35 -12.55
N GLU A 494 16.49 -14.13 -12.68
CA GLU A 494 15.93 -13.20 -13.67
C GLU A 494 15.83 -11.76 -13.17
N LEU A 495 15.64 -11.56 -11.85
CA LEU A 495 15.38 -10.24 -11.26
C LEU A 495 16.47 -9.79 -10.29
N VAL A 496 17.01 -10.68 -9.45
CA VAL A 496 17.92 -10.30 -8.35
C VAL A 496 19.38 -10.26 -8.80
N GLN A 497 19.86 -11.27 -9.54
CA GLN A 497 21.24 -11.31 -10.05
C GLN A 497 21.61 -10.07 -10.89
N PRO A 498 20.76 -9.61 -11.84
CA PRO A 498 21.04 -8.39 -12.61
C PRO A 498 21.14 -7.11 -11.78
N MET A 499 20.64 -7.11 -10.53
CA MET A 499 20.75 -5.94 -9.62
C MET A 499 22.14 -5.83 -8.99
N LYS A 500 22.93 -6.91 -8.96
CA LYS A 500 24.24 -6.93 -8.30
C LYS A 500 25.22 -5.94 -8.93
N THR A 501 25.98 -5.24 -8.10
CA THR A 501 27.07 -4.36 -8.55
C THR A 501 28.17 -5.10 -9.31
N SER A 502 28.42 -6.38 -8.97
CA SER A 502 29.38 -7.24 -9.66
C SER A 502 28.98 -7.56 -11.11
N GLU A 503 27.69 -7.54 -11.42
CA GLU A 503 27.14 -7.83 -12.76
C GLU A 503 26.80 -6.55 -13.54
N GLY A 504 27.25 -5.38 -13.05
CA GLY A 504 27.01 -4.08 -13.67
C GLY A 504 25.69 -3.41 -13.27
N GLY A 505 24.96 -3.99 -12.31
CA GLY A 505 23.78 -3.38 -11.68
C GLY A 505 24.14 -2.29 -10.66
N SER A 506 23.15 -1.50 -10.24
CA SER A 506 23.31 -0.39 -9.27
C SER A 506 23.07 -0.79 -7.81
N GLY A 507 22.86 -2.07 -7.51
CA GLY A 507 22.30 -2.52 -6.24
C GLY A 507 20.77 -2.35 -6.18
N GLY A 508 20.19 -2.60 -5.00
CA GLY A 508 18.76 -2.36 -4.77
C GLY A 508 18.19 -3.13 -3.58
N VAL A 509 16.88 -3.02 -3.38
CA VAL A 509 16.16 -3.62 -2.25
C VAL A 509 15.19 -4.69 -2.75
N VAL A 510 15.27 -5.88 -2.19
CA VAL A 510 14.35 -7.00 -2.41
C VAL A 510 13.61 -7.26 -1.10
N ILE A 511 12.28 -7.39 -1.14
CA ILE A 511 11.47 -7.70 0.04
C ILE A 511 10.80 -9.05 -0.16
N CYS A 512 11.17 -10.03 0.65
CA CYS A 512 10.60 -11.37 0.70
C CYS A 512 9.48 -11.41 1.76
N LEU A 513 8.23 -11.45 1.31
CA LEU A 513 7.05 -11.56 2.19
C LEU A 513 6.57 -13.01 2.25
N GLY A 514 6.67 -13.63 3.42
CA GLY A 514 6.21 -15.01 3.65
C GLY A 514 6.99 -16.05 2.86
N VAL A 515 8.25 -15.75 2.52
CA VAL A 515 9.15 -16.62 1.76
C VAL A 515 10.60 -16.45 2.22
N GLY A 516 11.39 -17.52 2.15
CA GLY A 516 12.84 -17.48 2.39
C GLY A 516 13.28 -17.72 3.84
N GLY A 517 12.37 -17.74 4.82
CA GLY A 517 12.74 -17.92 6.22
C GLY A 517 13.31 -19.30 6.57
N LEU A 518 12.90 -20.37 5.86
CA LEU A 518 13.25 -21.76 6.17
C LEU A 518 14.48 -22.30 5.42
N VAL A 519 14.96 -21.58 4.41
CA VAL A 519 16.00 -22.04 3.47
C VAL A 519 17.14 -21.04 3.43
N ASP A 520 18.30 -21.46 2.94
CA ASP A 520 19.43 -20.55 2.76
C ASP A 520 19.18 -19.62 1.56
N LEU A 521 18.87 -18.36 1.84
CA LEU A 521 18.37 -17.43 0.83
C LEU A 521 19.51 -16.87 -0.02
N ALA A 522 20.73 -16.82 0.52
CA ALA A 522 21.92 -16.38 -0.19
C ALA A 522 22.19 -17.27 -1.41
N SER A 523 22.22 -18.59 -1.20
CA SER A 523 22.37 -19.58 -2.27
C SER A 523 21.18 -19.55 -3.25
N LEU A 524 19.94 -19.49 -2.73
CA LEU A 524 18.73 -19.60 -3.55
C LEU A 524 18.53 -18.41 -4.51
N LEU A 525 18.81 -17.19 -4.06
CA LEU A 525 18.79 -15.98 -4.89
C LEU A 525 20.07 -15.81 -5.70
N GLY A 526 21.03 -16.72 -5.52
CA GLY A 526 22.33 -16.70 -6.16
C GLY A 526 23.12 -15.46 -5.81
N LEU A 527 23.14 -15.03 -4.54
CA LEU A 527 23.87 -13.86 -4.02
C LEU A 527 25.34 -14.16 -3.69
N GLU A 528 25.70 -15.43 -3.57
CA GLU A 528 27.07 -15.89 -3.31
C GLU A 528 27.97 -15.69 -4.54
N THR A 529 29.24 -15.35 -4.32
CA THR A 529 30.29 -15.30 -5.35
C THR A 529 31.50 -16.07 -4.85
N GLU A 530 31.96 -17.05 -5.63
CA GLU A 530 33.08 -17.93 -5.23
C GLU A 530 34.42 -17.20 -5.06
N HIS A 531 34.59 -15.98 -5.62
CA HIS A 531 35.91 -15.36 -5.84
C HIS A 531 36.04 -13.84 -5.53
N SER A 532 35.12 -13.17 -4.81
CA SER A 532 35.24 -11.73 -4.52
C SER A 532 35.21 -11.38 -3.02
N ALA A 533 36.10 -10.47 -2.61
CA ALA A 533 36.16 -9.90 -1.26
C ALA A 533 34.96 -8.98 -0.90
N GLU A 534 33.99 -8.85 -1.80
CA GLU A 534 32.72 -8.14 -1.62
C GLU A 534 31.58 -9.16 -1.68
N SER A 535 31.03 -9.55 -0.53
CA SER A 535 29.87 -10.45 -0.46
C SER A 535 28.56 -9.65 -0.63
N MET A 536 27.62 -10.19 -1.41
CA MET A 536 26.25 -9.68 -1.67
C MET A 536 26.10 -8.41 -2.53
N CYS A 537 27.20 -7.85 -3.04
CA CYS A 537 27.25 -6.93 -4.20
C CYS A 537 26.15 -5.84 -4.24
N GLY A 538 25.89 -5.16 -3.12
CA GLY A 538 24.99 -4.00 -3.04
C GLY A 538 23.48 -4.30 -3.08
N VAL A 539 23.06 -5.57 -2.98
CA VAL A 539 21.63 -5.96 -2.91
C VAL A 539 21.24 -6.24 -1.47
N GLU A 540 20.22 -5.53 -0.96
CA GLU A 540 19.64 -5.73 0.36
C GLU A 540 18.36 -6.57 0.27
N VAL A 541 18.29 -7.67 1.00
CA VAL A 541 17.14 -8.58 1.01
C VAL A 541 16.47 -8.57 2.38
N TRP A 542 15.27 -8.04 2.45
CA TRP A 542 14.46 -7.98 3.67
C TRP A 542 13.52 -9.18 3.74
N VAL A 543 13.59 -9.97 4.81
CA VAL A 543 12.79 -11.18 4.99
C VAL A 543 11.78 -10.95 6.11
N LEU A 544 10.49 -10.95 5.76
CA LEU A 544 9.37 -10.92 6.70
C LEU A 544 8.64 -12.26 6.58
N ASP A 545 8.92 -13.19 7.49
CA ASP A 545 8.37 -14.55 7.45
C ASP A 545 7.90 -14.99 8.84
N ALA A 546 6.68 -15.52 8.91
CA ALA A 546 6.09 -16.04 10.13
C ALA A 546 6.50 -17.50 10.42
N ARG A 547 7.17 -18.20 9.49
CA ARG A 547 7.53 -19.61 9.69
C ARG A 547 8.79 -19.76 10.54
N ARG A 548 8.81 -20.82 11.34
CA ARG A 548 9.92 -21.21 12.24
C ARG A 548 10.19 -22.71 12.10
N PRO A 549 11.42 -23.18 12.37
CA PRO A 549 12.63 -22.42 12.71
C PRO A 549 13.19 -21.62 11.52
N CYS A 550 13.73 -20.42 11.78
CA CYS A 550 14.43 -19.63 10.75
C CYS A 550 15.78 -20.26 10.42
N ASN A 551 16.24 -20.14 9.16
CA ASN A 551 17.60 -20.52 8.81
C ASN A 551 18.60 -19.57 9.49
N LEU A 552 19.52 -20.15 10.27
CA LEU A 552 20.50 -19.40 11.06
C LEU A 552 21.53 -18.67 10.18
N SER A 553 21.79 -19.14 8.95
CA SER A 553 22.64 -18.42 7.98
C SER A 553 22.01 -17.07 7.63
N ASN A 554 20.72 -17.02 7.34
CA ASN A 554 20.02 -15.77 7.04
C ASN A 554 20.01 -14.81 8.24
N VAL A 555 19.84 -15.33 9.46
CA VAL A 555 19.67 -14.51 10.68
C VAL A 555 21.00 -13.96 11.20
N PHE A 556 22.03 -14.82 11.32
CA PHE A 556 23.31 -14.44 11.96
C PHE A 556 24.46 -14.27 10.97
N GLY A 557 24.37 -14.90 9.79
CA GLY A 557 25.38 -14.83 8.72
C GLY A 557 24.94 -14.01 7.50
N GLY A 558 23.76 -13.38 7.53
CA GLY A 558 23.16 -12.72 6.37
C GLY A 558 23.89 -11.46 5.90
N LEU A 559 24.85 -10.94 6.68
CA LEU A 559 25.54 -9.68 6.40
C LEU A 559 26.99 -9.92 5.93
N PRO A 560 27.51 -9.04 5.05
CA PRO A 560 28.88 -9.16 4.54
C PRO A 560 29.97 -9.26 5.62
N ILE A 561 30.97 -10.13 5.40
CA ILE A 561 32.18 -10.18 6.24
C ILE A 561 33.27 -9.32 5.57
N GLU A 562 33.83 -8.33 6.28
CA GLU A 562 34.96 -7.55 5.75
C GLU A 562 36.25 -8.40 5.78
N ALA A 563 37.05 -8.33 4.71
CA ALA A 563 38.27 -9.12 4.58
C ALA A 563 39.22 -8.92 5.79
N PRO A 564 39.80 -9.99 6.34
CA PRO A 564 40.65 -9.88 7.52
C PRO A 564 41.93 -9.11 7.19
N THR A 565 42.15 -7.99 7.88
CA THR A 565 43.48 -7.42 8.04
C THR A 565 44.06 -8.01 9.33
N GLU A 566 45.17 -8.74 9.23
CA GLU A 566 45.90 -9.34 10.38
C GLU A 566 45.20 -10.49 11.14
N GLY A 567 44.38 -11.31 10.47
CA GLY A 567 43.85 -12.56 11.06
C GLY A 567 42.71 -12.38 12.07
N VAL A 568 42.14 -11.17 12.15
CA VAL A 568 40.93 -10.88 12.91
C VAL A 568 39.78 -10.65 11.94
N VAL A 569 38.68 -11.38 12.10
CA VAL A 569 37.44 -11.18 11.34
C VAL A 569 36.86 -9.81 11.71
N LEU A 570 36.86 -8.85 10.78
CA LEU A 570 36.29 -7.52 11.00
C LEU A 570 34.78 -7.57 10.75
N ARG A 571 33.99 -7.36 11.81
CA ARG A 571 32.53 -7.27 11.74
C ARG A 571 32.11 -5.89 11.21
N ILE A 572 30.99 -5.82 10.48
CA ILE A 572 30.44 -4.55 10.00
C ILE A 572 30.19 -3.61 11.19
N PRO A 573 30.67 -2.35 11.14
CA PRO A 573 30.37 -1.36 12.16
C PRO A 573 28.85 -1.17 12.34
N GLY A 574 28.36 -1.34 13.57
CA GLY A 574 26.94 -1.25 13.89
C GLY A 574 26.14 -2.54 13.73
N VAL A 575 26.81 -3.70 13.59
CA VAL A 575 26.17 -5.01 13.64
C VAL A 575 26.80 -5.82 14.78
N ASP A 576 25.98 -6.30 15.73
CA ASP A 576 26.44 -7.15 16.83
C ASP A 576 25.74 -8.51 16.79
N LYS A 577 26.50 -9.59 16.53
CA LYS A 577 26.01 -10.97 16.40
C LYS A 577 24.73 -11.09 15.54
N GLY A 578 24.71 -10.41 14.38
CA GLY A 578 23.56 -10.37 13.46
C GLY A 578 22.51 -9.29 13.77
N CYS A 579 22.54 -8.65 14.94
CA CYS A 579 21.61 -7.57 15.30
C CYS A 579 22.09 -6.22 14.77
N ILE A 580 21.23 -5.54 14.00
CA ILE A 580 21.49 -4.20 13.46
C ILE A 580 21.31 -3.15 14.56
N GLN A 581 22.37 -2.39 14.84
CA GLN A 581 22.39 -1.27 15.80
C GLN A 581 22.14 0.07 15.10
N ARG A 582 21.81 1.11 15.87
CA ARG A 582 21.56 2.47 15.36
C ARG A 582 22.74 3.09 14.59
N SER A 583 23.95 2.57 14.77
CA SER A 583 25.15 3.03 14.07
C SER A 583 25.37 2.36 12.71
N TYR A 584 24.54 1.40 12.32
CA TYR A 584 24.61 0.74 11.01
C TYR A 584 24.32 1.73 9.87
N LYS A 585 25.05 1.56 8.76
CA LYS A 585 24.84 2.33 7.53
C LYS A 585 24.43 1.39 6.40
N PRO A 586 23.26 1.59 5.77
CA PRO A 586 22.79 0.76 4.66
C PRO A 586 23.62 1.00 3.38
N GLY A 587 23.49 0.10 2.40
CA GLY A 587 24.04 0.22 1.05
C GLY A 587 25.18 -0.76 0.72
N LYS A 588 25.61 -1.61 1.66
CA LYS A 588 26.61 -2.67 1.40
C LYS A 588 26.00 -4.01 0.95
N GLY A 589 24.67 -4.11 0.91
CA GLY A 589 23.95 -5.36 0.69
C GLY A 589 23.90 -6.25 1.93
N GLY A 590 23.09 -7.30 1.88
CA GLY A 590 22.89 -8.24 2.99
C GLY A 590 21.46 -8.76 3.09
N ILE A 591 21.29 -9.90 3.75
CA ILE A 591 20.01 -10.48 4.15
C ILE A 591 19.68 -9.98 5.56
N ILE A 592 18.51 -9.36 5.69
CA ILE A 592 18.00 -8.75 6.92
C ILE A 592 16.68 -9.43 7.26
N VAL A 593 16.69 -10.21 8.33
CA VAL A 593 15.48 -10.86 8.84
C VAL A 593 14.78 -9.92 9.81
N PHE A 594 13.51 -9.62 9.56
CA PHE A 594 12.70 -8.80 10.45
C PHE A 594 12.28 -9.62 11.68
N ASP A 595 12.68 -9.16 12.87
CA ASP A 595 12.38 -9.85 14.12
C ASP A 595 10.98 -9.49 14.63
N ASP A 596 10.18 -10.50 14.92
CA ASP A 596 8.88 -10.40 15.61
C ASP A 596 9.01 -10.52 17.14
N GLY A 597 10.25 -10.54 17.63
CA GLY A 597 10.65 -10.68 19.02
C GLY A 597 11.13 -12.09 19.38
N ASP A 598 10.87 -13.10 18.55
CA ASP A 598 11.29 -14.48 18.81
C ASP A 598 12.81 -14.66 18.68
N ILE A 599 13.45 -13.96 17.75
CA ILE A 599 14.89 -14.13 17.52
C ILE A 599 15.65 -13.58 18.73
N ALA A 600 15.31 -12.37 19.17
CA ALA A 600 15.93 -11.75 20.33
C ALA A 600 15.64 -12.49 21.65
N SER A 601 14.44 -13.06 21.84
CA SER A 601 14.07 -13.72 23.10
C SER A 601 14.48 -15.19 23.19
N ASP A 602 14.39 -15.94 22.10
CA ASP A 602 14.45 -17.41 22.14
C ASP A 602 15.77 -17.98 21.60
N LEU A 603 16.52 -17.27 20.75
CA LEU A 603 17.67 -17.83 20.01
C LEU A 603 19.04 -17.45 20.60
N GLU A 604 19.15 -17.11 21.88
CA GLU A 604 20.44 -16.70 22.47
C GLU A 604 21.49 -17.82 22.44
N VAL A 605 21.08 -19.07 22.72
CA VAL A 605 21.97 -20.23 22.79
C VAL A 605 22.45 -20.61 21.39
N GLU A 606 21.52 -20.63 20.43
CA GLU A 606 21.78 -20.91 19.02
C GLU A 606 22.64 -19.82 18.38
N ARG A 607 22.38 -18.54 18.70
CA ARG A 607 23.21 -17.40 18.29
C ARG A 607 24.65 -17.58 18.75
N ASP A 608 24.84 -17.84 20.03
CA ASP A 608 26.18 -17.95 20.60
C ASP A 608 26.92 -19.17 20.06
N ALA A 609 26.22 -20.29 19.82
CA ALA A 609 26.77 -21.46 19.15
C ALA A 609 27.16 -21.20 17.68
N TYR A 610 26.30 -20.52 16.93
CA TYR A 610 26.55 -20.19 15.52
C TYR A 610 27.72 -19.22 15.37
N CYS A 611 27.71 -18.10 16.12
CA CYS A 611 28.81 -17.13 16.10
C CYS A 611 30.14 -17.76 16.54
N ALA A 612 30.12 -18.61 17.59
CA ALA A 612 31.33 -19.30 18.03
C ALA A 612 31.88 -20.25 16.97
N LEU A 613 31.04 -20.97 16.23
CA LEU A 613 31.47 -21.84 15.13
C LEU A 613 32.03 -21.04 13.95
N SER A 614 31.41 -19.91 13.62
CA SER A 614 31.88 -19.02 12.55
C SER A 614 33.23 -18.37 12.87
N ASP A 615 33.50 -18.08 14.16
CA ASP A 615 34.76 -17.47 14.62
C ASP A 615 35.87 -18.52 14.87
N MET A 616 35.58 -19.82 14.79
CA MET A 616 36.58 -20.88 15.00
C MET A 616 37.48 -21.06 13.77
N PRO A 617 38.82 -21.14 13.94
CA PRO A 617 39.73 -21.41 12.82
C PRO A 617 39.50 -22.82 12.25
N GLU A 618 39.60 -22.94 10.92
CA GLU A 618 39.55 -24.24 10.23
C GLU A 618 40.69 -25.13 10.73
N VAL A 619 40.34 -26.25 11.33
CA VAL A 619 41.31 -27.28 11.69
C VAL A 619 41.42 -28.18 10.48
N GLU A 620 42.48 -28.01 9.68
CA GLU A 620 42.76 -28.88 8.53
C GLU A 620 42.68 -30.35 8.97
N ALA A 621 41.89 -31.12 8.22
CA ALA A 621 41.79 -32.57 8.34
C ALA A 621 43.04 -33.21 7.71
N ASP A 622 44.21 -32.92 8.27
CA ASP A 622 45.41 -33.66 7.90
C ASP A 622 45.33 -35.06 8.49
N SER A 623 45.12 -36.03 7.58
CA SER A 623 45.38 -37.47 7.65
C SER A 623 44.93 -38.21 8.92
N ASP A 624 43.96 -39.11 8.74
CA ASP A 624 43.69 -40.28 9.58
C ASP A 624 44.91 -41.23 9.67
N SER A 625 45.99 -40.82 10.33
CA SER A 625 47.12 -41.72 10.59
C SER A 625 47.82 -41.46 11.93
N ASP A 626 47.05 -41.24 13.00
CA ASP A 626 47.54 -41.37 14.38
C ASP A 626 46.46 -42.03 15.27
N GLU A 627 45.75 -43.04 14.73
CA GLU A 627 45.21 -44.14 15.55
C GLU A 627 46.34 -45.14 15.73
N ASP A 628 47.22 -44.90 16.70
CA ASP A 628 48.07 -45.91 17.36
C ASP A 628 48.99 -45.20 18.36
N ASP A 629 48.44 -44.76 19.50
CA ASP A 629 49.15 -44.86 20.80
C ASP A 629 48.17 -44.66 21.97
N ASP A 630 47.22 -45.59 22.12
CA ASP A 630 46.46 -45.78 23.37
C ASP A 630 47.25 -46.74 24.30
N SER A 631 48.51 -46.40 24.59
CA SER A 631 49.30 -47.16 25.57
C SER A 631 50.35 -46.34 26.31
N ALA A 632 49.91 -45.39 27.15
CA ALA A 632 50.52 -45.11 28.46
C ALA A 632 49.93 -43.83 29.06
N ASP A 633 49.12 -44.01 30.10
CA ASP A 633 48.98 -43.21 31.32
C ASP A 633 47.52 -43.26 31.79
N GLU A 634 47.06 -44.49 32.06
CA GLU A 634 46.17 -44.74 33.19
C GLU A 634 47.03 -44.63 34.45
N ASP A 635 46.71 -43.65 35.29
CA ASP A 635 46.73 -43.71 36.76
C ASP A 635 46.95 -42.29 37.32
N ASP A 636 45.84 -41.60 37.59
CA ASP A 636 45.54 -40.97 38.90
C ASP A 636 44.29 -40.09 38.79
N GLU A 637 43.13 -40.71 39.04
CA GLU A 637 42.17 -40.34 40.12
C GLU A 637 40.76 -40.87 39.78
N GLU A 638 40.53 -42.15 40.12
CA GLU A 638 39.25 -42.66 40.58
C GLU A 638 39.07 -42.28 42.07
N GLU A 639 37.99 -41.57 42.39
CA GLU A 639 37.08 -41.88 43.52
C GLU A 639 35.72 -41.23 43.18
N GLY A 640 34.59 -41.93 43.06
CA GLY A 640 34.35 -43.36 43.10
C GLY A 640 32.87 -43.66 42.84
N GLU A 641 32.60 -44.74 42.13
CA GLU A 641 31.37 -45.53 42.25
C GLU A 641 31.75 -47.02 42.16
N ARG A 642 31.62 -47.74 43.27
CA ARG A 642 31.52 -49.21 43.32
C ARG A 642 30.16 -49.52 43.92
N GLU A 643 29.25 -50.02 43.11
CA GLU A 643 29.07 -51.42 42.70
C GLU A 643 28.27 -52.23 43.72
N ALA A 644 27.25 -52.92 43.20
CA ALA A 644 26.99 -54.30 43.59
C ALA A 644 26.19 -55.01 42.49
N GLY A 645 26.80 -56.03 41.89
CA GLY A 645 26.09 -57.19 41.39
C GLY A 645 26.47 -58.40 42.24
N ILE A 646 25.54 -59.33 42.45
CA ILE A 646 25.75 -60.80 42.48
C ILE A 646 24.37 -61.46 42.36
N SER A 647 24.31 -62.53 41.57
CA SER A 647 23.12 -63.24 41.14
C SER A 647 22.66 -64.35 42.10
N GLY A 648 21.34 -64.57 42.14
CA GLY A 648 20.72 -65.90 42.28
C GLY A 648 20.02 -66.25 43.61
N GLY A 649 18.68 -66.17 43.63
CA GLY A 649 17.84 -67.22 44.23
C GLY A 649 16.89 -66.87 45.40
N SER A 650 15.58 -66.92 45.08
CA SER A 650 14.43 -67.30 45.94
C SER A 650 13.76 -66.27 46.87
N ALA A 651 12.58 -65.83 46.39
CA ALA A 651 11.30 -65.68 47.08
C ALA A 651 11.26 -65.20 48.55
N SER A 652 10.63 -64.05 48.79
CA SER A 652 9.19 -63.99 49.10
C SER A 652 8.75 -62.63 49.67
N LYS A 653 7.59 -62.18 49.17
CA LYS A 653 6.50 -61.50 49.88
C LYS A 653 6.74 -60.16 50.61
N LYS A 654 5.84 -59.26 50.20
CA LYS A 654 5.00 -58.32 50.99
C LYS A 654 5.50 -56.87 51.15
N ARG A 655 4.85 -56.02 50.34
CA ARG A 655 3.80 -55.05 50.74
C ARG A 655 4.16 -53.97 51.77
N LYS A 656 3.67 -52.78 51.39
CA LYS A 656 3.09 -51.70 52.22
C LYS A 656 4.12 -50.79 52.91
N SER A 657 3.88 -49.50 53.11
CA SER A 657 2.84 -48.56 52.68
C SER A 657 3.11 -47.26 53.44
N TRP A 658 2.81 -46.12 52.82
CA TRP A 658 2.28 -44.91 53.48
C TRP A 658 3.28 -44.22 54.42
N SER A 659 3.26 -42.94 54.71
CA SER A 659 2.47 -41.73 54.42
C SER A 659 3.23 -40.70 55.31
N ASP A 660 3.23 -39.40 55.13
CA ASP A 660 2.11 -38.47 55.16
C ASP A 660 2.73 -37.16 55.69
N ARG A 661 2.08 -36.04 55.37
CA ARG A 661 2.02 -34.80 56.18
C ARG A 661 3.25 -33.90 56.18
N ASP A 662 3.13 -32.73 55.56
CA ASP A 662 2.44 -31.50 56.03
C ASP A 662 3.53 -30.60 56.63
N SER A 663 3.50 -29.28 56.53
CA SER A 663 2.77 -28.33 55.72
C SER A 663 3.39 -26.96 56.08
N ASP A 664 3.16 -25.99 55.21
CA ASP A 664 2.95 -24.58 55.53
C ASP A 664 4.09 -23.65 56.00
N ALA A 665 4.21 -22.60 55.19
CA ALA A 665 4.10 -21.18 55.53
C ALA A 665 5.38 -20.33 55.54
N SER A 666 5.41 -19.44 54.53
CA SER A 666 5.73 -17.99 54.56
C SER A 666 6.94 -17.51 55.35
N ASP A 667 7.90 -16.86 54.69
CA ASP A 667 7.89 -15.39 54.62
C ASP A 667 9.07 -14.83 53.79
N THR A 668 8.85 -13.59 53.39
CA THR A 668 9.53 -12.68 52.46
C THR A 668 10.95 -12.22 52.85
N ASP A 669 11.68 -11.79 51.81
CA ASP A 669 12.77 -10.80 51.75
C ASP A 669 14.20 -11.10 52.26
N GLY A 670 15.17 -10.68 51.44
CA GLY A 670 16.41 -10.09 51.93
C GLY A 670 17.72 -10.75 51.48
N ASP A 671 18.29 -10.18 50.42
CA ASP A 671 19.71 -9.86 50.19
C ASP A 671 20.84 -10.86 50.56
N GLU A 672 21.66 -11.08 49.53
CA GLU A 672 23.11 -11.30 49.49
C GLU A 672 23.86 -11.47 50.84
N GLU A 673 24.36 -12.68 51.11
CA GLU A 673 25.77 -12.87 51.51
C GLU A 673 26.25 -14.34 51.42
N ARG A 674 27.51 -14.50 51.00
CA ARG A 674 28.28 -15.76 50.84
C ARG A 674 28.43 -16.57 52.13
N PRO A 675 28.72 -17.89 52.03
CA PRO A 675 29.58 -18.58 53.00
C PRO A 675 30.74 -19.36 52.35
N ARG A 676 31.99 -19.09 52.75
CA ARG A 676 32.78 -19.74 53.83
C ARG A 676 33.52 -21.02 53.40
N GLN A 677 34.80 -20.86 53.08
CA GLN A 677 35.83 -21.90 53.21
C GLN A 677 36.51 -21.80 54.57
N ARG A 678 36.85 -22.96 55.14
CA ARG A 678 37.51 -23.08 56.45
C ARG A 678 38.60 -24.13 56.37
N ARG A 679 39.86 -23.75 56.60
CA ARG A 679 40.70 -24.42 57.61
C ARG A 679 41.91 -23.59 58.04
N ARG A 680 42.20 -23.78 59.34
CA ARG A 680 43.23 -23.21 60.22
C ARG A 680 44.66 -23.47 59.69
N ALA A 681 45.69 -22.70 60.03
CA ALA A 681 46.19 -22.54 61.40
C ALA A 681 47.09 -21.31 61.65
N ASN A 682 47.03 -20.86 62.93
CA ASN A 682 47.96 -20.11 63.79
C ASN A 682 49.39 -19.86 63.26
N SER A 683 50.09 -18.77 63.59
CA SER A 683 49.97 -17.76 64.66
C SER A 683 51.01 -16.66 64.47
N GLY A 684 50.74 -15.44 64.97
CA GLY A 684 51.73 -14.70 65.76
C GLY A 684 52.38 -13.45 65.14
N SER A 685 51.70 -12.32 65.36
CA SER A 685 52.22 -10.99 65.73
C SER A 685 52.97 -10.07 64.74
N SER A 686 52.36 -8.87 64.63
CA SER A 686 52.89 -7.50 64.68
C SER A 686 53.63 -6.87 63.49
N ILE A 687 52.88 -6.03 62.78
CA ILE A 687 53.11 -4.60 62.43
C ILE A 687 54.56 -4.08 62.48
N ASN A 688 55.09 -3.61 61.34
CA ASN A 688 55.50 -2.19 61.17
C ASN A 688 55.94 -1.83 59.75
N SER A 689 55.87 -0.53 59.51
CA SER A 689 55.97 0.26 58.29
C SER A 689 57.39 0.59 57.79
N ASP A 690 57.49 0.77 56.47
CA ASP A 690 58.30 1.79 55.75
C ASP A 690 59.85 1.68 55.65
N PRO A 691 60.52 2.42 54.73
CA PRO A 691 61.41 1.81 53.72
C PRO A 691 62.86 2.32 53.74
N ARG A 692 63.73 1.70 52.93
CA ARG A 692 64.98 2.22 52.29
C ARG A 692 66.24 1.36 52.48
N SER A 693 66.78 0.93 51.34
CA SER A 693 68.14 1.23 50.83
C SER A 693 69.36 0.92 51.71
N ARG A 694 70.17 -0.08 51.33
CA ARG A 694 71.50 0.09 50.69
C ARG A 694 72.31 -1.22 50.59
N THR A 695 72.83 -1.46 49.39
CA THR A 695 73.99 -2.28 48.96
C THR A 695 75.30 -1.87 49.69
N PRO A 696 76.48 -2.55 49.59
CA PRO A 696 77.09 -3.30 48.46
C PRO A 696 77.87 -4.60 48.88
N THR A 697 78.57 -5.42 48.08
CA THR A 697 79.62 -5.15 47.07
C THR A 697 80.03 -6.45 46.33
N SER A 698 80.19 -6.36 45.00
CA SER A 698 81.18 -6.96 44.08
C SER A 698 81.84 -8.34 44.34
N SER A 699 81.65 -9.28 43.40
CA SER A 699 82.70 -9.77 42.46
C SER A 699 82.18 -10.82 41.44
N GLN A 700 82.07 -10.40 40.15
CA GLN A 700 82.43 -11.10 38.87
C GLN A 700 82.16 -12.62 38.60
N PRO A 701 82.10 -13.09 37.31
CA PRO A 701 81.03 -12.87 36.32
C PRO A 701 80.64 -14.18 35.54
N ALA A 702 79.64 -14.14 34.64
CA ALA A 702 78.97 -15.30 33.97
C ALA A 702 77.96 -16.04 34.89
N SER A 703 76.76 -16.48 34.51
CA SER A 703 76.16 -17.01 33.27
C SER A 703 74.62 -16.77 33.29
N PRO A 704 73.83 -17.02 32.22
CA PRO A 704 72.49 -16.42 32.08
C PRO A 704 71.45 -17.12 32.97
N THR A 705 70.86 -16.37 33.90
CA THR A 705 69.73 -16.84 34.72
C THR A 705 68.39 -16.63 34.01
N SER A 706 67.81 -17.76 33.60
CA SER A 706 66.41 -18.19 33.77
C SER A 706 65.29 -17.14 33.76
N LYS A 707 64.42 -17.29 32.75
CA LYS A 707 63.14 -16.62 32.50
C LYS A 707 62.15 -16.72 33.70
N PRO A 708 61.17 -15.80 33.81
CA PRO A 708 60.01 -16.00 34.69
C PRO A 708 59.17 -17.19 34.17
N ASP A 709 58.68 -18.04 35.08
CA ASP A 709 57.76 -19.13 34.77
C ASP A 709 56.49 -18.58 34.10
N VAL A 710 56.35 -18.92 32.82
CA VAL A 710 55.18 -18.70 31.98
C VAL A 710 54.10 -19.72 32.41
N PRO A 711 52.81 -19.38 32.49
CA PRO A 711 51.77 -20.40 32.65
C PRO A 711 51.94 -21.43 31.52
N ASN A 712 52.12 -22.71 31.88
CA ASN A 712 52.31 -23.82 30.93
C ASN A 712 51.33 -23.66 29.76
N GLN A 713 51.84 -23.28 28.59
CA GLN A 713 51.04 -23.23 27.37
C GLN A 713 50.56 -24.66 27.12
N ALA A 714 49.24 -24.86 27.12
CA ALA A 714 48.65 -26.14 26.75
C ALA A 714 49.27 -26.60 25.44
N THR A 715 49.76 -27.85 25.39
CA THR A 715 50.37 -28.42 24.19
C THR A 715 49.41 -28.25 23.01
N ALA A 716 49.91 -27.97 21.80
CA ALA A 716 49.07 -27.76 20.62
C ALA A 716 48.03 -28.88 20.40
N ARG A 717 48.37 -30.12 20.81
CA ARG A 717 47.47 -31.28 20.84
C ARG A 717 46.30 -31.14 21.84
N GLN A 718 46.53 -30.61 23.03
CA GLN A 718 45.49 -30.34 24.04
C GLN A 718 44.57 -29.20 23.59
N LEU A 719 45.12 -28.14 22.98
CA LEU A 719 44.34 -27.04 22.42
C LEU A 719 43.44 -27.52 21.25
N ARG A 720 43.97 -28.34 20.34
CA ARG A 720 43.20 -28.99 19.26
C ARG A 720 42.08 -29.90 19.80
N ARG A 721 42.35 -30.71 20.83
CA ARG A 721 41.34 -31.58 21.46
C ARG A 721 40.23 -30.76 22.13
N ARG A 722 40.59 -29.65 22.80
CA ARG A 722 39.63 -28.72 23.41
C ARG A 722 38.78 -28.01 22.36
N LEU A 723 39.37 -27.55 21.26
CA LEU A 723 38.66 -26.94 20.12
C LEU A 723 37.68 -27.93 19.47
N ARG A 724 38.10 -29.19 19.22
CA ARG A 724 37.20 -30.24 18.71
C ARG A 724 36.02 -30.52 19.64
N LYS A 725 36.25 -30.60 20.96
CA LYS A 725 35.18 -30.80 21.95
C LYS A 725 34.20 -29.62 21.97
N LEU A 726 34.71 -28.40 21.90
CA LEU A 726 33.89 -27.19 21.86
C LEU A 726 33.07 -27.10 20.57
N ARG A 727 33.68 -27.40 19.42
CA ARG A 727 33.01 -27.50 18.12
C ARG A 727 31.85 -28.49 18.15
N ARG A 728 32.07 -29.73 18.62
CA ARG A 728 31.01 -30.74 18.78
C ARG A 728 29.87 -30.27 19.69
N SER A 729 30.19 -29.55 20.77
CA SER A 729 29.17 -29.01 21.68
C SER A 729 28.27 -27.98 21.00
N HIS A 730 28.84 -27.09 20.17
CA HIS A 730 28.05 -26.11 19.42
C HIS A 730 27.30 -26.76 18.25
N GLU A 731 27.92 -27.71 17.54
CA GLU A 731 27.26 -28.49 16.46
C GLU A 731 26.02 -29.22 16.99
N SER A 732 26.09 -29.82 18.19
CA SER A 732 24.95 -30.49 18.81
C SER A 732 23.78 -29.56 19.13
N VAL A 733 24.05 -28.29 19.50
CA VAL A 733 23.01 -27.27 19.70
C VAL A 733 22.30 -26.96 18.38
N LEU A 734 23.07 -26.74 17.31
CA LEU A 734 22.51 -26.42 16.00
C LEU A 734 21.75 -27.59 15.38
N GLU A 735 22.24 -28.82 15.57
CA GLU A 735 21.56 -30.04 15.15
C GLU A 735 20.20 -30.20 15.85
N LYS A 736 20.15 -29.94 17.16
CA LYS A 736 18.90 -29.93 17.92
C LYS A 736 17.92 -28.89 17.37
N TYR A 737 18.38 -27.69 17.07
CA TYR A 737 17.54 -26.63 16.49
C TYR A 737 16.97 -27.02 15.11
N ASN A 738 17.81 -27.54 14.22
CA ASN A 738 17.40 -27.97 12.88
C ASN A 738 16.45 -29.19 12.89
N SER A 739 16.50 -30.01 13.96
CA SER A 739 15.59 -31.15 14.14
C SER A 739 14.16 -30.77 14.57
N VAL A 740 13.93 -29.49 14.88
CA VAL A 740 12.63 -28.97 15.30
C VAL A 740 11.69 -28.89 14.08
N GLY A 741 10.47 -29.42 14.22
CA GLY A 741 9.46 -29.32 13.17
C GLY A 741 9.03 -27.88 12.87
N THR A 742 8.33 -27.68 11.75
CA THR A 742 7.87 -26.35 11.33
C THR A 742 6.71 -25.84 12.21
N SER A 743 6.73 -24.55 12.50
CA SER A 743 5.70 -23.84 13.27
C SER A 743 5.53 -22.41 12.74
N TYR A 744 4.52 -21.69 13.22
CA TYR A 744 4.22 -20.33 12.82
C TYR A 744 4.25 -19.40 14.04
N SER A 745 4.84 -18.22 13.88
CA SER A 745 4.96 -17.15 14.86
C SER A 745 3.94 -16.03 14.57
N GLU A 746 4.31 -14.76 14.78
CA GLU A 746 3.42 -13.63 14.54
C GLU A 746 3.05 -13.47 13.05
N PRO A 747 1.77 -13.24 12.70
CA PRO A 747 1.35 -13.00 11.32
C PRO A 747 2.07 -11.82 10.67
N ILE A 748 2.52 -11.99 9.42
CA ILE A 748 3.20 -10.93 8.65
C ILE A 748 2.34 -9.66 8.54
N SER A 749 1.02 -9.83 8.48
CA SER A 749 0.08 -8.72 8.39
C SER A 749 0.04 -7.85 9.65
N THR A 750 0.33 -8.40 10.84
CA THR A 750 0.40 -7.61 12.08
C THR A 750 1.76 -6.95 12.25
N LEU A 751 2.84 -7.58 11.80
CA LEU A 751 4.16 -6.94 11.72
C LEU A 751 4.12 -5.70 10.81
N ALA A 752 3.51 -5.84 9.62
CA ALA A 752 3.31 -4.72 8.70
C ALA A 752 2.42 -3.62 9.30
N TYR A 753 1.38 -3.99 10.05
CA TYR A 753 0.53 -3.02 10.74
C TYR A 753 1.25 -2.30 11.88
N SER A 754 2.07 -3.00 12.66
CA SER A 754 2.91 -2.40 13.70
C SER A 754 3.87 -1.39 13.10
N LEU A 755 4.52 -1.73 11.99
CA LEU A 755 5.39 -0.80 11.26
C LEU A 755 4.63 0.44 10.78
N ALA A 756 3.43 0.26 10.21
CA ALA A 756 2.59 1.37 9.79
C ALA A 756 2.15 2.25 10.98
N SER A 757 1.84 1.64 12.13
CA SER A 757 1.49 2.34 13.37
C SER A 757 2.68 3.14 13.91
N ASP A 758 3.89 2.60 13.88
CA ASP A 758 5.11 3.30 14.31
C ASP A 758 5.42 4.51 13.42
N LEU A 759 5.01 4.45 12.15
CA LEU A 759 5.10 5.55 11.19
C LEU A 759 3.93 6.55 11.31
N GLY A 760 2.95 6.32 12.19
CA GLY A 760 1.77 7.17 12.34
C GLY A 760 0.80 7.11 11.15
N ARG A 761 0.84 6.01 10.38
CA ARG A 761 0.02 5.78 9.18
C ARG A 761 -1.11 4.80 9.43
N GLU A 762 -1.64 4.74 10.65
CA GLU A 762 -2.78 3.88 10.95
C GLU A 762 -4.07 4.31 10.25
N ASP A 763 -4.78 3.35 9.63
CA ASP A 763 -6.13 3.55 9.14
C ASP A 763 -6.97 2.26 9.27
N ASN A 764 -8.27 2.38 8.97
CA ASN A 764 -9.18 1.23 9.00
C ASN A 764 -8.87 0.22 7.88
N ASP A 765 -8.22 0.62 6.79
CA ASP A 765 -7.96 -0.26 5.66
C ASP A 765 -6.80 -1.21 5.97
N LEU A 766 -5.69 -0.68 6.48
CA LEU A 766 -4.55 -1.42 7.00
C LEU A 766 -4.94 -2.29 8.20
N LEU A 767 -5.75 -1.77 9.13
CA LEU A 767 -6.26 -2.57 10.25
C LEU A 767 -7.11 -3.74 9.73
N TRP A 768 -7.96 -3.52 8.73
CA TRP A 768 -8.76 -4.59 8.13
C TRP A 768 -7.88 -5.67 7.47
N LEU A 769 -6.85 -5.26 6.72
CA LEU A 769 -5.90 -6.19 6.10
C LEU A 769 -5.14 -6.99 7.16
N ALA A 770 -4.74 -6.34 8.27
CA ALA A 770 -4.12 -7.01 9.41
C ALA A 770 -5.05 -8.10 9.97
N ILE A 771 -6.31 -7.76 10.26
CA ILE A 771 -7.34 -8.67 10.78
C ILE A 771 -7.58 -9.86 9.84
N VAL A 772 -7.73 -9.60 8.53
CA VAL A 772 -7.95 -10.65 7.52
C VAL A 772 -6.74 -11.58 7.43
N GLY A 773 -5.52 -11.04 7.51
CA GLY A 773 -4.28 -11.85 7.52
C GLY A 773 -4.16 -12.77 8.73
N VAL A 774 -4.50 -12.28 9.94
CA VAL A 774 -4.53 -13.14 11.14
C VAL A 774 -5.61 -14.22 11.01
N THR A 775 -6.80 -13.84 10.54
CA THR A 775 -7.93 -14.77 10.38
C THR A 775 -7.62 -15.85 9.34
N SER A 776 -6.91 -15.52 8.26
CA SER A 776 -6.56 -16.49 7.21
C SER A 776 -5.59 -17.58 7.69
N LEU A 777 -4.65 -17.24 8.58
CA LEU A 777 -3.75 -18.22 9.19
C LEU A 777 -4.49 -19.19 10.12
N GLU A 778 -5.52 -18.70 10.83
CA GLU A 778 -6.41 -19.55 11.63
C GLU A 778 -7.22 -20.52 10.75
N LEU A 779 -7.76 -20.03 9.63
CA LEU A 779 -8.50 -20.85 8.66
C LEU A 779 -7.65 -21.96 8.04
N SER A 780 -6.36 -21.70 7.86
CA SER A 780 -5.39 -22.65 7.31
C SER A 780 -4.82 -23.60 8.37
N GLY A 781 -5.26 -23.51 9.64
CA GLY A 781 -4.82 -24.40 10.71
C GLY A 781 -3.36 -24.21 11.14
N HIS A 782 -2.77 -23.05 10.83
CA HIS A 782 -1.37 -22.74 11.18
C HIS A 782 -1.21 -22.16 12.59
N THR A 783 -2.31 -21.78 13.25
CA THR A 783 -2.31 -21.29 14.64
C THR A 783 -2.93 -22.31 15.61
N SER A 784 -2.49 -22.29 16.87
CA SER A 784 -2.96 -23.16 17.97
C SER A 784 -4.46 -23.01 18.27
N THR A 785 -5.08 -21.91 17.83
CA THR A 785 -6.50 -21.59 17.97
C THR A 785 -7.39 -22.19 16.88
N SER A 786 -6.84 -23.06 16.01
CA SER A 786 -7.57 -23.74 14.95
C SER A 786 -8.93 -24.28 15.42
N PHE A 787 -9.91 -24.17 14.51
CA PHE A 787 -11.33 -24.51 14.68
C PHE A 787 -11.62 -25.48 15.84
N GLY A 788 -12.06 -24.92 16.97
CA GLY A 788 -12.69 -25.72 18.03
C GLY A 788 -11.94 -25.91 19.33
N LYS A 789 -10.80 -25.24 19.57
CA LYS A 789 -10.23 -25.12 20.92
C LYS A 789 -10.42 -23.71 21.48
N THR A 790 -11.04 -23.61 22.66
CA THR A 790 -10.66 -22.63 23.67
C THR A 790 -9.42 -23.21 24.33
N VAL A 791 -8.25 -22.60 24.13
CA VAL A 791 -7.03 -23.00 24.84
C VAL A 791 -7.30 -22.70 26.32
N GLN A 792 -7.55 -23.73 27.12
CA GLN A 792 -7.43 -23.59 28.57
C GLN A 792 -5.94 -23.47 28.89
N PRO A 793 -5.56 -22.61 29.85
CA PRO A 793 -4.17 -22.48 30.27
C PRO A 793 -3.70 -23.83 30.83
N GLU A 794 -2.92 -24.57 30.05
CA GLU A 794 -2.19 -25.75 30.52
C GLU A 794 -1.08 -25.27 31.46
N PRO A 795 -1.06 -25.69 32.75
CA PRO A 795 0.07 -25.47 33.63
C PRO A 795 1.20 -26.42 33.20
N SER A 796 1.93 -26.05 32.16
CA SER A 796 3.13 -26.80 31.74
C SER A 796 4.37 -26.23 32.44
N GLU A 797 5.22 -27.12 32.95
CA GLU A 797 6.46 -26.84 33.69
C GLU A 797 7.57 -26.14 32.85
N HIS A 798 7.29 -25.81 31.57
CA HIS A 798 8.23 -25.18 30.65
C HIS A 798 7.68 -23.85 30.09
N PRO A 799 8.24 -22.69 30.48
CA PRO A 799 7.72 -21.36 30.12
C PRO A 799 7.61 -21.10 28.60
N HIS A 800 8.54 -21.63 27.80
CA HIS A 800 8.67 -21.29 26.37
C HIS A 800 7.58 -21.90 25.46
N ASN A 801 7.04 -23.08 25.78
CA ASN A 801 5.95 -23.69 24.98
C ASN A 801 4.59 -23.00 25.23
N SER A 802 4.41 -22.41 26.41
CA SER A 802 3.20 -21.66 26.79
C SER A 802 3.09 -20.33 26.03
N TRP A 803 4.21 -19.67 25.78
CA TRP A 803 4.26 -18.41 25.02
C TRP A 803 3.72 -18.57 23.58
N ARG A 804 4.24 -19.54 22.82
CA ARG A 804 3.84 -19.78 21.42
C ARG A 804 2.36 -20.16 21.27
N SER A 805 1.79 -20.86 22.25
CA SER A 805 0.38 -21.28 22.22
C SER A 805 -0.59 -20.14 22.54
N ASN A 806 -0.18 -19.13 23.32
CA ASN A 806 -1.02 -18.01 23.77
C ASN A 806 -0.94 -16.75 22.87
N ARG A 807 0.05 -16.68 21.98
CA ARG A 807 0.31 -15.50 21.14
C ARG A 807 -0.88 -15.10 20.25
N SER A 808 -1.58 -16.05 19.62
CA SER A 808 -2.74 -15.73 18.77
C SER A 808 -3.84 -15.00 19.54
N ARG A 809 -4.12 -15.42 20.78
CA ARG A 809 -5.10 -14.76 21.66
C ARG A 809 -4.68 -13.33 22.01
N GLN A 810 -3.39 -13.10 22.24
CA GLN A 810 -2.84 -11.77 22.49
C GLN A 810 -2.94 -10.88 21.25
N THR A 811 -2.59 -11.39 20.07
CA THR A 811 -2.75 -10.66 18.80
C THR A 811 -4.20 -10.24 18.59
N TYR A 812 -5.16 -11.14 18.82
CA TYR A 812 -6.58 -10.82 18.77
C TYR A 812 -7.02 -9.82 19.84
N ALA A 813 -6.37 -9.75 21.00
CA ALA A 813 -6.61 -8.71 22.00
C ALA A 813 -6.16 -7.33 21.49
N ILE A 814 -4.96 -7.24 20.93
CA ILE A 814 -4.42 -6.00 20.36
C ILE A 814 -5.30 -5.49 19.22
N LEU A 815 -5.69 -6.37 18.29
CA LEU A 815 -6.57 -5.97 17.17
C LEU A 815 -7.96 -5.50 17.64
N ARG A 816 -8.48 -6.04 18.75
CA ARG A 816 -9.73 -5.56 19.36
C ARG A 816 -9.57 -4.16 19.92
N ASP A 817 -8.45 -3.89 20.59
CA ASP A 817 -8.16 -2.57 21.15
C ASP A 817 -7.93 -1.53 20.04
N GLU A 818 -7.22 -1.88 18.98
CA GLU A 818 -7.03 -1.03 17.80
C GLU A 818 -8.36 -0.74 17.07
N THR A 819 -9.23 -1.75 16.95
CA THR A 819 -10.58 -1.55 16.38
C THR A 819 -11.36 -0.52 17.18
N ARG A 820 -11.28 -0.56 18.51
CA ARG A 820 -11.96 0.39 19.40
C ARG A 820 -11.35 1.78 19.32
N ARG A 821 -10.03 1.87 19.21
CA ARG A 821 -9.28 3.12 19.07
C ARG A 821 -9.69 3.86 17.79
N LEU A 822 -9.74 3.16 16.66
CA LEU A 822 -10.08 3.74 15.35
C LEU A 822 -11.60 3.91 15.14
N ASN A 823 -12.43 3.11 15.80
CA ASN A 823 -13.89 3.11 15.63
C ASN A 823 -14.62 3.26 16.97
N PRO A 824 -14.58 4.45 17.60
CA PRO A 824 -15.25 4.67 18.87
C PRO A 824 -16.78 4.56 18.71
N PRO A 825 -17.49 3.95 19.69
CA PRO A 825 -18.95 3.85 19.63
C PRO A 825 -19.61 5.24 19.70
N PRO A 826 -20.72 5.49 18.98
CA PRO A 826 -21.43 6.78 19.03
C PRO A 826 -21.96 7.09 20.44
N LEU A 827 -21.84 8.36 20.86
CA LEU A 827 -22.22 8.83 22.21
C LEU A 827 -23.72 8.62 22.56
N ASP A 828 -24.59 8.49 21.55
CA ASP A 828 -26.06 8.41 21.71
C ASP A 828 -26.64 6.98 21.74
N GLN A 829 -25.82 5.92 21.67
CA GLN A 829 -26.34 4.55 21.72
C GLN A 829 -26.54 4.07 23.15
N SER A 830 -27.82 3.95 23.56
CA SER A 830 -28.21 3.17 24.73
C SER A 830 -27.65 1.74 24.62
N PRO A 831 -27.13 1.14 25.71
CA PRO A 831 -26.46 -0.19 25.71
C PRO A 831 -27.36 -1.38 25.32
N SER A 832 -28.62 -1.13 24.94
CA SER A 832 -29.61 -2.15 24.57
C SER A 832 -29.67 -2.47 23.08
N VAL A 833 -28.92 -1.77 22.21
CA VAL A 833 -28.81 -2.13 20.79
C VAL A 833 -27.75 -3.21 20.65
N SER A 834 -28.13 -4.38 20.14
CA SER A 834 -27.20 -5.49 19.91
C SER A 834 -25.96 -5.00 19.15
N PRO A 835 -24.74 -5.21 19.68
CA PRO A 835 -23.52 -4.81 18.99
C PRO A 835 -23.48 -5.53 17.65
N GLY A 836 -23.45 -4.76 16.56
CA GLY A 836 -23.47 -5.27 15.18
C GLY A 836 -24.73 -4.96 14.37
N SER A 837 -25.74 -4.28 14.92
CA SER A 837 -26.93 -3.87 14.15
C SER A 837 -26.95 -2.36 13.87
N GLY A 838 -26.61 -1.99 12.64
CA GLY A 838 -26.88 -0.66 12.09
C GLY A 838 -25.76 -0.13 11.21
N ILE A 839 -25.95 -0.17 9.89
CA ILE A 839 -25.22 0.72 8.99
C ILE A 839 -25.76 2.13 9.27
N THR A 840 -24.92 3.02 9.76
CA THR A 840 -25.35 4.37 10.16
C THR A 840 -25.42 5.32 8.97
N SER A 841 -24.59 5.10 7.94
CA SER A 841 -24.53 5.94 6.74
C SER A 841 -24.08 5.16 5.48
N PRO A 842 -24.38 5.68 4.27
CA PRO A 842 -23.83 5.14 3.01
C PRO A 842 -22.30 5.14 2.93
N SER A 843 -21.64 5.96 3.75
CA SER A 843 -20.18 6.10 3.81
C SER A 843 -19.55 5.40 5.01
N ASP A 844 -20.29 4.53 5.69
CA ASP A 844 -19.78 3.76 6.85
C ASP A 844 -18.77 2.70 6.40
N THR A 845 -17.48 2.94 6.67
CA THR A 845 -16.37 2.00 6.46
C THR A 845 -15.82 1.42 7.77
N SER A 846 -16.57 1.53 8.86
CA SER A 846 -16.09 1.12 10.18
C SER A 846 -15.94 -0.40 10.35
N ILE A 847 -15.01 -0.78 11.21
CA ILE A 847 -14.82 -2.14 11.70
C ILE A 847 -15.48 -2.27 13.07
N ARG A 848 -16.25 -3.34 13.27
CA ARG A 848 -17.00 -3.59 14.51
C ARG A 848 -16.80 -5.02 15.01
N LEU A 849 -16.84 -5.17 16.32
CA LEU A 849 -16.79 -6.47 17.00
C LEU A 849 -18.19 -7.10 17.02
N THR A 850 -18.28 -8.39 16.70
CA THR A 850 -19.53 -9.15 16.66
C THR A 850 -19.39 -10.49 17.39
N PRO A 851 -20.41 -10.94 18.15
CA PRO A 851 -20.45 -12.29 18.73
C PRO A 851 -21.01 -13.30 17.72
N ASP A 852 -20.42 -13.36 16.51
CA ASP A 852 -20.89 -14.28 15.47
C ASP A 852 -20.61 -15.75 15.89
N PRO A 853 -21.55 -16.68 15.68
CA PRO A 853 -21.31 -18.11 15.91
C PRO A 853 -20.21 -18.61 14.97
N ARG A 854 -19.58 -19.75 15.31
CA ARG A 854 -18.59 -20.45 14.47
C ARG A 854 -19.19 -21.11 13.22
N PHE A 855 -19.99 -20.36 12.48
CA PHE A 855 -20.62 -20.75 11.22
C PHE A 855 -19.92 -20.08 10.04
N LEU A 856 -19.61 -20.85 9.00
CA LEU A 856 -19.05 -20.34 7.75
C LEU A 856 -20.15 -19.76 6.86
N LEU A 857 -19.91 -18.58 6.27
CA LEU A 857 -20.82 -17.90 5.34
C LEU A 857 -22.22 -17.64 5.88
N LEU A 858 -22.38 -17.46 7.20
CA LEU A 858 -23.70 -17.30 7.83
C LEU A 858 -24.54 -16.22 7.14
N ARG A 859 -23.95 -15.07 6.80
CA ARG A 859 -24.63 -13.91 6.22
C ARG A 859 -24.92 -14.06 4.72
N HIS A 860 -24.25 -15.00 4.07
CA HIS A 860 -24.24 -15.18 2.61
C HIS A 860 -24.80 -16.53 2.15
N TRP A 861 -25.26 -17.35 3.10
CA TRP A 861 -25.84 -18.65 2.84
C TRP A 861 -27.11 -18.88 3.64
N SER A 862 -27.68 -20.09 3.58
CA SER A 862 -28.78 -20.46 4.47
C SER A 862 -28.22 -20.88 5.83
N LEU A 863 -28.97 -20.64 6.91
CA LEU A 863 -28.55 -21.09 8.26
C LEU A 863 -28.31 -22.61 8.26
N TYR A 864 -29.15 -23.36 7.55
CA TYR A 864 -29.01 -24.81 7.42
C TYR A 864 -27.70 -25.20 6.74
N ASP A 865 -27.36 -24.59 5.60
CA ASP A 865 -26.15 -24.93 4.85
C ASP A 865 -24.89 -24.49 5.60
N SER A 866 -24.90 -23.30 6.21
CA SER A 866 -23.81 -22.83 7.06
C SER A 866 -23.56 -23.80 8.23
N MET A 867 -24.61 -24.29 8.89
CA MET A 867 -24.47 -25.31 9.94
C MET A 867 -23.92 -26.62 9.40
N LEU A 868 -24.39 -27.09 8.24
CA LEU A 868 -23.99 -28.35 7.64
C LEU A 868 -22.49 -28.39 7.28
N HIS A 869 -21.99 -27.28 6.71
CA HIS A 869 -20.64 -27.20 6.13
C HIS A 869 -19.57 -26.65 7.09
N SER A 870 -19.96 -26.18 8.27
CA SER A 870 -18.99 -25.69 9.26
C SER A 870 -18.25 -26.84 9.97
N PRO A 871 -16.90 -26.88 9.95
CA PRO A 871 -16.09 -27.97 10.52
C PRO A 871 -16.46 -28.32 11.96
N TYR A 872 -16.53 -27.30 12.83
CA TYR A 872 -16.85 -27.44 14.25
C TYR A 872 -18.14 -28.20 14.54
N LEU A 873 -19.19 -27.91 13.76
CA LEU A 873 -20.50 -28.53 13.95
C LEU A 873 -20.58 -29.90 13.26
N ALA A 874 -19.99 -30.00 12.06
CA ALA A 874 -19.95 -31.23 11.30
C ALA A 874 -19.30 -32.37 12.08
N SER A 875 -18.17 -32.08 12.75
CA SER A 875 -17.41 -33.00 13.59
C SER A 875 -18.17 -33.46 14.84
N ARG A 876 -18.69 -32.53 15.66
CA ARG A 876 -19.36 -32.81 16.94
C ARG A 876 -20.75 -33.45 16.80
N LEU A 877 -21.52 -33.05 15.79
CA LEU A 877 -22.83 -33.65 15.52
C LEU A 877 -22.75 -34.89 14.62
N ARG A 878 -21.59 -35.17 14.02
CA ARG A 878 -21.34 -36.28 13.07
C ARG A 878 -22.25 -36.21 11.85
N ILE A 879 -22.31 -35.04 11.23
CA ILE A 879 -23.27 -34.68 10.17
C ILE A 879 -23.11 -35.53 8.89
N TRP A 880 -21.95 -36.16 8.67
CA TRP A 880 -21.73 -37.10 7.55
C TRP A 880 -22.62 -38.36 7.61
N ASN A 881 -23.25 -38.64 8.76
CA ASN A 881 -24.20 -39.73 8.93
C ASN A 881 -25.65 -39.21 9.01
N GLU A 882 -26.62 -40.02 8.57
CA GLU A 882 -28.05 -39.68 8.70
C GLU A 882 -28.48 -39.43 10.15
N SER A 883 -27.87 -40.13 11.12
CA SER A 883 -28.13 -39.94 12.55
C SER A 883 -27.68 -38.56 13.03
N GLY A 884 -26.56 -38.05 12.53
CA GLY A 884 -26.05 -36.71 12.84
C GLY A 884 -26.91 -35.62 12.24
N VAL A 885 -27.35 -35.79 10.98
CA VAL A 885 -28.35 -34.89 10.36
C VAL A 885 -29.65 -34.85 11.18
N LYS A 886 -30.13 -36.00 11.67
CA LYS A 886 -31.29 -36.05 12.57
C LYS A 886 -31.03 -35.33 13.90
N ARG A 887 -29.81 -35.37 14.46
CA ARG A 887 -29.44 -34.60 15.65
C ARG A 887 -29.47 -33.09 15.38
N LEU A 888 -28.98 -32.65 14.23
CA LEU A 888 -29.08 -31.26 13.79
C LEU A 888 -30.54 -30.82 13.67
N HIS A 889 -31.40 -31.63 13.05
CA HIS A 889 -32.84 -31.33 12.95
C HIS A 889 -33.50 -31.27 14.33
N LYS A 890 -33.13 -32.13 15.28
CA LYS A 890 -33.61 -32.07 16.67
C LYS A 890 -33.14 -30.78 17.37
N LEU A 891 -31.92 -30.33 17.14
CA LEU A 891 -31.41 -29.06 17.68
C LEU A 891 -32.24 -27.88 17.15
N LEU A 892 -32.46 -27.80 15.83
CA LEU A 892 -33.28 -26.77 15.21
C LEU A 892 -34.72 -26.77 15.74
N ALA A 893 -35.31 -27.97 15.91
CA ALA A 893 -36.63 -28.14 16.48
C ALA A 893 -36.71 -27.66 17.94
N LYS A 894 -35.71 -27.97 18.78
CA LYS A 894 -35.63 -27.47 20.16
C LYS A 894 -35.45 -25.96 20.23
N MET A 895 -34.71 -25.38 19.29
CA MET A 895 -34.59 -23.93 19.15
C MET A 895 -35.91 -23.29 18.65
N GLY A 896 -36.91 -24.05 18.22
CA GLY A 896 -38.16 -23.52 17.69
C GLY A 896 -37.97 -22.81 16.34
N VAL A 897 -37.05 -23.30 15.51
CA VAL A 897 -36.82 -22.79 14.16
C VAL A 897 -37.29 -23.83 13.16
N SER A 898 -38.18 -23.45 12.24
CA SER A 898 -38.70 -24.39 11.25
C SER A 898 -37.64 -24.71 10.19
N LEU A 899 -37.71 -25.92 9.62
CA LEU A 899 -36.77 -26.34 8.58
C LEU A 899 -36.89 -25.47 7.31
N SER A 900 -38.10 -24.98 7.00
CA SER A 900 -38.32 -24.07 5.87
C SER A 900 -37.66 -22.71 6.10
N GLN A 901 -37.73 -22.16 7.32
CA GLN A 901 -37.05 -20.91 7.68
C GLN A 901 -35.53 -21.06 7.63
N CYS A 902 -34.98 -22.17 8.15
CA CYS A 902 -33.52 -22.39 8.16
C CYS A 902 -32.90 -22.51 6.75
N LYS A 903 -33.70 -22.97 5.77
CA LYS A 903 -33.27 -23.14 4.37
C LYS A 903 -33.40 -21.86 3.54
N GLN A 904 -34.03 -20.81 4.06
CA GLN A 904 -34.00 -19.50 3.41
C GLN A 904 -32.60 -18.91 3.55
N THR A 905 -32.15 -18.19 2.52
CA THR A 905 -30.93 -17.40 2.59
C THR A 905 -31.02 -16.43 3.75
N TYR A 906 -29.92 -16.26 4.49
CA TYR A 906 -29.88 -15.42 5.69
C TYR A 906 -30.41 -14.01 5.43
N THR A 907 -30.12 -13.40 4.29
CA THR A 907 -30.68 -12.08 3.91
C THR A 907 -32.21 -12.06 3.93
N HIS A 908 -32.88 -13.11 3.44
CA HIS A 908 -34.33 -13.26 3.38
C HIS A 908 -34.96 -13.87 4.64
N MET A 909 -34.16 -14.34 5.59
CA MET A 909 -34.64 -14.91 6.84
C MET A 909 -35.31 -13.85 7.71
N ASP A 910 -36.36 -14.26 8.44
CA ASP A 910 -37.14 -13.41 9.34
C ASP A 910 -36.25 -12.64 10.34
N MET A 911 -36.51 -11.34 10.49
CA MET A 911 -35.73 -10.44 11.33
C MET A 911 -35.83 -10.79 12.81
N ASP A 912 -36.99 -11.26 13.27
CA ASP A 912 -37.17 -11.65 14.67
C ASP A 912 -36.34 -12.91 14.99
N LEU A 913 -36.28 -13.85 14.04
CA LEU A 913 -35.43 -15.03 14.15
C LEU A 913 -33.94 -14.66 14.21
N LYS A 914 -33.48 -13.72 13.39
CA LYS A 914 -32.08 -13.24 13.42
C LYS A 914 -31.71 -12.65 14.78
N LYS A 915 -32.60 -11.85 15.37
CA LYS A 915 -32.37 -11.21 16.68
C LYS A 915 -32.25 -12.22 17.81
N ILE A 916 -33.10 -13.24 17.82
CA ILE A 916 -33.15 -14.26 18.89
C ILE A 916 -32.23 -15.46 18.65
N LEU A 917 -31.62 -15.59 17.46
CA LEU A 917 -30.80 -16.73 17.08
C LEU A 917 -29.66 -16.98 18.07
N ARG A 918 -28.95 -15.93 18.46
CA ARG A 918 -27.83 -16.00 19.42
C ARG A 918 -28.29 -16.52 20.79
N GLU A 919 -29.35 -15.94 21.32
CA GLU A 919 -29.92 -16.33 22.63
C GLU A 919 -30.34 -17.81 22.63
N ARG A 920 -30.99 -18.25 21.55
CA ARG A 920 -31.39 -19.65 21.37
C ARG A 920 -30.18 -20.58 21.27
N LEU A 921 -29.13 -20.19 20.53
CA LEU A 921 -27.91 -20.99 20.43
C LEU A 921 -27.22 -21.11 21.79
N LEU A 922 -27.02 -20.01 22.53
CA LEU A 922 -26.43 -20.05 23.88
C LEU A 922 -27.21 -20.95 24.85
N LYS A 923 -28.55 -20.96 24.74
CA LYS A 923 -29.43 -21.77 25.59
C LYS A 923 -29.37 -23.27 25.26
N TYR A 924 -29.34 -23.64 23.98
CA TYR A 924 -29.54 -25.03 23.55
C TYR A 924 -28.27 -25.73 23.06
N ALA A 925 -27.23 -25.02 22.64
CA ALA A 925 -25.97 -25.60 22.16
C ALA A 925 -25.26 -26.47 23.21
N PRO A 926 -25.15 -26.07 24.51
CA PRO A 926 -24.56 -26.90 25.56
C PRO A 926 -25.21 -28.29 25.70
N VAL A 927 -26.54 -28.37 25.49
CA VAL A 927 -27.30 -29.65 25.56
C VAL A 927 -26.83 -30.67 24.52
N TYR A 928 -26.14 -30.23 23.48
CA TYR A 928 -25.61 -31.08 22.40
C TYR A 928 -24.08 -31.19 22.43
N GLY A 929 -23.41 -30.70 23.47
CA GLY A 929 -21.94 -30.67 23.57
C GLY A 929 -21.30 -29.65 22.64
N LEU A 930 -21.97 -28.51 22.45
CA LEU A 930 -21.56 -27.41 21.56
C LEU A 930 -21.29 -26.12 22.36
N ASP A 931 -20.59 -26.25 23.49
CA ASP A 931 -20.40 -25.16 24.47
C ASP A 931 -19.65 -23.94 23.88
N ASP A 932 -18.66 -24.16 23.00
CA ASP A 932 -17.88 -23.08 22.36
C ASP A 932 -18.45 -22.62 21.01
N LEU A 933 -19.70 -22.95 20.67
CA LEU A 933 -20.27 -22.61 19.36
C LEU A 933 -20.49 -21.10 19.19
N VAL A 934 -20.87 -20.43 20.28
CA VAL A 934 -21.16 -19.00 20.33
C VAL A 934 -20.33 -18.38 21.45
N PRO A 935 -19.60 -17.28 21.20
CA PRO A 935 -18.88 -16.58 22.25
C PRO A 935 -19.83 -16.14 23.38
N THR A 936 -19.51 -16.58 24.61
CA THR A 936 -20.34 -16.37 25.82
C THR A 936 -20.27 -14.96 26.36
N GLY A 937 -19.33 -14.13 25.89
CA GLY A 937 -19.15 -12.73 26.31
C GLY A 937 -20.48 -11.97 26.38
N ALA A 938 -20.94 -11.76 27.60
CA ALA A 938 -22.17 -11.07 27.96
C ALA A 938 -21.86 -10.18 29.17
N GLY A 939 -20.97 -9.20 28.99
CA GLY A 939 -20.54 -8.30 30.05
C GLY A 939 -20.88 -6.84 29.71
N TYR A 940 -21.53 -6.17 30.66
CA TYR A 940 -21.72 -4.70 30.70
C TYR A 940 -20.39 -3.91 30.75
N PHE A 941 -19.24 -4.59 30.80
CA PHE A 941 -17.90 -4.03 30.88
C PHE A 941 -17.10 -4.36 29.62
N THR A 942 -16.37 -3.36 29.14
CA THR A 942 -15.67 -3.30 27.85
C THR A 942 -14.54 -4.32 27.68
N TYR A 943 -14.21 -5.16 28.67
CA TYR A 943 -13.13 -6.15 28.58
C TYR A 943 -13.59 -7.60 28.31
N ASP A 944 -14.89 -7.91 28.42
CA ASP A 944 -15.43 -9.28 28.36
C ASP A 944 -15.78 -9.79 26.93
N GLN A 945 -15.40 -9.07 25.88
CA GLN A 945 -15.70 -9.45 24.47
C GLN A 945 -14.68 -10.44 23.90
N GLU A 946 -14.28 -11.40 24.70
CA GLU A 946 -13.36 -12.44 24.27
C GLU A 946 -14.04 -13.45 23.34
N GLY A 947 -13.35 -13.81 22.26
CA GLY A 947 -13.86 -14.70 21.21
C GLY A 947 -14.80 -14.05 20.20
N TRP A 948 -15.01 -12.72 20.27
CA TRP A 948 -15.81 -12.01 19.27
C TRP A 948 -15.02 -11.84 17.97
N GLY A 949 -15.69 -11.99 16.83
CA GLY A 949 -15.13 -11.79 15.51
C GLY A 949 -15.19 -10.33 15.06
N PHE A 950 -14.57 -10.04 13.92
CA PHE A 950 -14.58 -8.71 13.29
C PHE A 950 -15.48 -8.69 12.07
N ILE A 951 -16.18 -7.58 11.89
CA ILE A 951 -16.95 -7.28 10.70
C ILE A 951 -16.57 -5.90 10.19
N ARG A 952 -16.40 -5.79 8.87
CA ARG A 952 -16.29 -4.51 8.17
C ARG A 952 -17.55 -4.20 7.39
N SER A 953 -17.90 -2.91 7.38
CA SER A 953 -19.00 -2.38 6.57
C SER A 953 -18.44 -1.64 5.36
N TRP A 954 -19.14 -1.72 4.23
CA TRP A 954 -18.89 -0.90 3.03
C TRP A 954 -20.16 -0.12 2.69
N GLY A 955 -20.59 0.72 3.63
CA GLY A 955 -21.87 1.41 3.57
C GLY A 955 -23.03 0.44 3.39
N TRP A 956 -23.94 0.73 2.46
CA TRP A 956 -25.07 -0.14 2.13
C TRP A 956 -24.74 -1.27 1.16
N LYS A 957 -23.50 -1.33 0.64
CA LYS A 957 -23.12 -2.33 -0.37
C LYS A 957 -22.96 -3.72 0.23
N ALA A 958 -22.21 -3.82 1.33
CA ALA A 958 -21.85 -5.10 1.92
C ALA A 958 -21.46 -4.96 3.39
N GLN A 959 -21.65 -6.05 4.14
CA GLN A 959 -21.12 -6.25 5.48
C GLN A 959 -20.53 -7.66 5.53
N LEU A 960 -19.21 -7.77 5.61
CA LEU A 960 -18.48 -9.04 5.57
C LEU A 960 -17.75 -9.29 6.88
N SER A 961 -17.79 -10.53 7.37
CA SER A 961 -16.95 -10.95 8.48
C SER A 961 -15.52 -11.26 8.00
N ALA A 962 -14.54 -11.10 8.88
CA ALA A 962 -13.14 -11.41 8.54
C ALA A 962 -12.97 -12.90 8.14
N VAL A 963 -13.74 -13.79 8.78
CA VAL A 963 -13.79 -15.23 8.47
C VAL A 963 -14.33 -15.47 7.06
N ASP A 964 -15.41 -14.78 6.69
CA ASP A 964 -15.99 -14.91 5.34
C ASP A 964 -15.00 -14.40 4.29
N VAL A 965 -14.33 -13.26 4.52
CA VAL A 965 -13.33 -12.74 3.58
C VAL A 965 -12.15 -13.69 3.43
N GLY A 966 -11.61 -14.24 4.53
CA GLY A 966 -10.53 -15.23 4.47
C GLY A 966 -10.93 -16.47 3.66
N LEU A 967 -12.17 -16.95 3.82
CA LEU A 967 -12.68 -18.07 3.04
C LEU A 967 -12.85 -17.72 1.55
N LEU A 968 -13.37 -16.53 1.23
CA LEU A 968 -13.55 -16.06 -0.15
C LEU A 968 -12.21 -15.95 -0.87
N LEU A 969 -11.20 -15.35 -0.24
CA LEU A 969 -9.84 -15.26 -0.79
C LEU A 969 -9.24 -16.64 -1.01
N GLY A 970 -9.38 -17.53 -0.03
CA GLY A 970 -8.96 -18.93 -0.17
C GLY A 970 -9.64 -19.63 -1.34
N ALA A 971 -10.92 -19.34 -1.60
CA ALA A 971 -11.64 -19.91 -2.74
C ALA A 971 -11.19 -19.33 -4.09
N ILE A 972 -10.85 -18.04 -4.17
CA ILE A 972 -10.28 -17.44 -5.39
C ILE A 972 -8.94 -18.11 -5.73
N LEU A 973 -8.08 -18.34 -4.74
CA LEU A 973 -6.78 -18.98 -4.92
C LEU A 973 -6.91 -20.48 -5.28
N ASP A 974 -7.77 -21.21 -4.59
CA ASP A 974 -7.92 -22.67 -4.76
C ASP A 974 -8.75 -23.06 -5.98
N VAL A 975 -9.91 -22.42 -6.17
CA VAL A 975 -10.90 -22.77 -7.20
C VAL A 975 -10.67 -21.94 -8.47
N GLY A 976 -10.36 -20.65 -8.32
CA GLY A 976 -10.28 -19.68 -9.43
C GLY A 976 -11.60 -18.96 -9.72
N THR A 977 -11.55 -17.89 -10.52
CA THR A 977 -12.71 -17.02 -10.83
C THR A 977 -13.63 -17.57 -11.92
N GLN A 978 -13.11 -18.41 -12.83
CA GLN A 978 -13.87 -19.10 -13.87
C GLN A 978 -14.26 -20.50 -13.37
N ILE A 979 -15.54 -20.70 -13.06
CA ILE A 979 -16.06 -22.07 -12.95
C ILE A 979 -15.96 -22.62 -14.36
N SER A 980 -15.03 -23.53 -14.63
CA SER A 980 -15.03 -24.33 -15.86
C SER A 980 -16.37 -25.05 -15.94
N SER A 981 -17.33 -24.42 -16.61
CA SER A 981 -18.59 -25.01 -17.01
C SER A 981 -18.24 -26.28 -17.79
N GLY A 982 -18.85 -27.40 -17.39
CA GLY A 982 -18.62 -28.71 -17.96
C GLY A 982 -18.81 -28.78 -19.48
N PRO A 983 -18.63 -29.96 -20.11
CA PRO A 983 -18.31 -30.10 -21.53
C PRO A 983 -19.39 -29.68 -22.54
N ASN A 984 -20.49 -29.05 -22.14
CA ASN A 984 -21.63 -28.73 -23.00
C ASN A 984 -22.14 -27.30 -22.78
N SER A 985 -21.49 -26.31 -23.38
CA SER A 985 -22.19 -25.10 -23.86
C SER A 985 -21.38 -24.38 -24.93
N ILE A 986 -21.80 -24.56 -26.18
CA ILE A 986 -21.36 -23.80 -27.34
C ILE A 986 -22.04 -22.41 -27.33
N SER A 987 -21.26 -21.40 -27.71
CA SER A 987 -21.65 -20.03 -28.13
C SER A 987 -21.95 -18.98 -27.04
N SER A 988 -21.12 -17.94 -26.96
CA SER A 988 -21.32 -16.68 -27.71
C SER A 988 -20.73 -15.46 -26.96
N SER A 989 -19.50 -15.06 -27.31
CA SER A 989 -19.09 -13.64 -27.29
C SER A 989 -17.88 -13.44 -28.19
N PHE A 990 -17.99 -12.50 -29.12
CA PHE A 990 -17.08 -12.24 -30.22
C PHE A 990 -15.96 -11.25 -29.83
N SER A 991 -14.77 -11.55 -30.37
CA SER A 991 -13.71 -10.66 -30.86
C SER A 991 -13.00 -9.66 -29.93
N SER A 992 -11.73 -9.94 -29.66
CA SER A 992 -10.64 -9.09 -30.19
C SER A 992 -9.39 -9.93 -30.48
N THR A 993 -8.69 -9.52 -31.53
CA THR A 993 -7.70 -10.22 -32.36
C THR A 993 -6.42 -10.63 -31.61
N PRO A 994 -5.91 -11.86 -31.74
CA PRO A 994 -4.52 -12.17 -31.40
C PRO A 994 -3.63 -11.98 -32.63
N SER A 995 -2.59 -11.16 -32.47
CA SER A 995 -1.47 -11.08 -33.40
C SER A 995 -0.83 -12.46 -33.58
N GLN A 996 -0.62 -12.83 -34.84
CA GLN A 996 0.01 -14.07 -35.25
C GLN A 996 1.48 -14.11 -34.83
N SER A 997 1.81 -15.04 -33.93
CA SER A 997 3.09 -15.74 -33.94
C SER A 997 2.79 -17.23 -33.74
N GLN A 998 2.81 -17.97 -34.85
CA GLN A 998 2.69 -19.42 -34.86
C GLN A 998 3.94 -20.04 -34.25
N SER A 999 3.78 -20.69 -33.10
CA SER A 999 4.63 -21.81 -32.68
C SER A 999 3.70 -22.97 -32.30
N THR A 1000 3.58 -23.92 -33.21
CA THR A 1000 2.88 -25.19 -33.02
C THR A 1000 3.64 -26.04 -31.99
N THR A 1001 3.12 -26.13 -30.77
CA THR A 1001 3.33 -27.28 -29.86
C THR A 1001 2.06 -27.43 -29.01
N ASP A 1002 1.21 -28.39 -29.40
CA ASP A 1002 0.10 -28.88 -28.58
C ASP A 1002 0.69 -29.74 -27.45
N SER A 1003 0.88 -29.12 -26.29
CA SER A 1003 1.06 -29.79 -25.00
C SER A 1003 0.32 -28.98 -23.94
N PRO A 1004 -0.48 -29.59 -23.05
CA PRO A 1004 -1.13 -28.87 -21.97
C PRO A 1004 -0.05 -28.17 -21.12
N PRO A 1005 -0.28 -26.95 -20.62
CA PRO A 1005 0.76 -26.20 -19.92
C PRO A 1005 1.20 -27.00 -18.69
N SER A 1006 2.45 -27.46 -18.73
CA SER A 1006 3.07 -28.30 -17.70
C SER A 1006 3.38 -27.55 -16.40
N ASP A 1007 3.18 -26.22 -16.38
CA ASP A 1007 3.65 -25.36 -15.32
C ASP A 1007 2.49 -24.74 -14.51
N ARG A 1008 2.29 -25.27 -13.31
CA ARG A 1008 1.24 -24.86 -12.35
C ARG A 1008 1.41 -23.39 -11.93
N SER A 1009 2.63 -22.85 -12.02
CA SER A 1009 2.96 -21.45 -11.76
C SER A 1009 2.14 -20.48 -12.62
N LEU A 1010 1.99 -20.77 -13.92
CA LEU A 1010 1.27 -19.92 -14.89
C LEU A 1010 -0.23 -19.79 -14.59
N ALA A 1011 -0.84 -20.79 -13.95
CA ALA A 1011 -2.25 -20.77 -13.57
C ALA A 1011 -2.50 -20.03 -12.24
N LEU A 1012 -1.49 -19.92 -11.38
CA LEU A 1012 -1.61 -19.33 -10.04
C LEU A 1012 -1.44 -17.81 -10.04
N VAL A 1013 -0.58 -17.26 -10.93
CA VAL A 1013 -0.35 -15.80 -11.00
C VAL A 1013 -1.64 -15.00 -11.27
N PRO A 1014 -2.51 -15.36 -12.24
CA PRO A 1014 -3.77 -14.64 -12.44
C PRO A 1014 -4.72 -14.76 -11.24
N ARG A 1015 -4.68 -15.89 -10.52
CA ARG A 1015 -5.50 -16.10 -9.31
C ARG A 1015 -5.00 -15.25 -8.15
N PHE A 1016 -3.68 -15.09 -8.01
CA PHE A 1016 -3.07 -14.21 -7.02
C PHE A 1016 -3.53 -12.77 -7.25
N PHE A 1017 -3.40 -12.23 -8.46
CA PHE A 1017 -3.83 -10.86 -8.75
C PHE A 1017 -5.35 -10.70 -8.62
N ALA A 1018 -6.15 -11.70 -8.99
CA ALA A 1018 -7.59 -11.65 -8.72
C ALA A 1018 -7.94 -11.60 -7.23
N ALA A 1019 -7.19 -12.32 -6.37
CA ALA A 1019 -7.38 -12.26 -4.92
C ALA A 1019 -6.84 -10.94 -4.33
N TYR A 1020 -5.74 -10.42 -4.87
CA TYR A 1020 -5.13 -9.15 -4.51
C TYR A 1020 -6.06 -7.98 -4.82
N ASP A 1021 -6.57 -7.91 -6.06
CA ASP A 1021 -7.51 -6.87 -6.50
C ASP A 1021 -8.84 -6.93 -5.74
N ALA A 1022 -9.27 -8.14 -5.33
CA ALA A 1022 -10.48 -8.31 -4.54
C ALA A 1022 -10.38 -7.70 -3.13
N LEU A 1023 -9.16 -7.50 -2.60
CA LEU A 1023 -8.93 -6.84 -1.31
C LEU A 1023 -8.92 -5.30 -1.39
N ALA A 1024 -9.09 -4.72 -2.58
CA ALA A 1024 -9.08 -3.27 -2.77
C ALA A 1024 -10.08 -2.57 -1.81
N PRO A 1025 -9.66 -1.52 -1.07
CA PRO A 1025 -10.46 -0.91 -0.01
C PRO A 1025 -11.86 -0.45 -0.42
N SER A 1026 -12.03 -0.01 -1.67
CA SER A 1026 -13.21 0.67 -2.20
C SER A 1026 -14.29 -0.24 -2.81
N HIS A 1027 -13.99 -1.52 -3.10
CA HIS A 1027 -14.88 -2.38 -3.91
C HIS A 1027 -15.04 -3.83 -3.38
N PRO A 1028 -16.04 -4.11 -2.53
CA PRO A 1028 -16.33 -5.48 -2.09
C PRO A 1028 -17.00 -6.34 -3.18
N THR A 1029 -17.24 -5.80 -4.39
CA THR A 1029 -18.00 -6.47 -5.46
C THR A 1029 -17.31 -7.73 -5.95
N GLN A 1030 -15.98 -7.73 -6.08
CA GLN A 1030 -15.21 -8.90 -6.49
C GLN A 1030 -15.22 -10.00 -5.40
N LEU A 1031 -15.15 -9.62 -4.12
CA LEU A 1031 -15.33 -10.55 -3.00
C LEU A 1031 -16.72 -11.18 -3.01
N LEU A 1032 -17.78 -10.37 -3.20
CA LEU A 1032 -19.15 -10.86 -3.27
C LEU A 1032 -19.38 -11.79 -4.48
N ALA A 1033 -18.78 -11.48 -5.62
CA ALA A 1033 -18.84 -12.33 -6.81
C ALA A 1033 -18.18 -13.71 -6.60
N SER A 1034 -17.32 -13.83 -5.58
CA SER A 1034 -16.56 -15.04 -5.25
C SER A 1034 -17.29 -15.99 -4.27
N ILE A 1035 -18.48 -15.61 -3.79
CA ILE A 1035 -19.30 -16.41 -2.86
C ILE A 1035 -19.62 -17.82 -3.41
N PRO A 1036 -20.07 -17.97 -4.68
CA PRO A 1036 -20.35 -19.30 -5.23
C PRO A 1036 -19.15 -20.25 -5.22
N GLN A 1037 -17.94 -19.71 -5.44
CA GLN A 1037 -16.68 -20.46 -5.42
C GLN A 1037 -16.38 -20.98 -4.01
N ALA A 1038 -16.56 -20.14 -2.99
CA ALA A 1038 -16.41 -20.55 -1.60
C ALA A 1038 -17.45 -21.60 -1.18
N GLN A 1039 -18.70 -21.44 -1.60
CA GLN A 1039 -19.75 -22.45 -1.37
C GLN A 1039 -19.43 -23.78 -2.07
N HIS A 1040 -18.87 -23.74 -3.28
CA HIS A 1040 -18.43 -24.93 -3.99
C HIS A 1040 -17.30 -25.64 -3.25
N LEU A 1041 -16.26 -24.92 -2.83
CA LEU A 1041 -15.14 -25.46 -2.05
C LEU A 1041 -15.63 -26.16 -0.77
N LEU A 1042 -16.49 -25.52 0.01
CA LEU A 1042 -17.05 -26.10 1.25
C LEU A 1042 -17.91 -27.35 0.98
N ARG A 1043 -18.70 -27.36 -0.09
CA ARG A 1043 -19.48 -28.54 -0.51
C ARG A 1043 -18.58 -29.70 -0.92
N SER A 1044 -17.53 -29.42 -1.68
CA SER A 1044 -16.56 -30.43 -2.14
C SER A 1044 -15.77 -31.02 -0.97
N ILE A 1045 -15.33 -30.19 -0.01
CA ILE A 1045 -14.68 -30.64 1.24
C ILE A 1045 -15.61 -31.57 2.01
N PHE A 1046 -16.84 -31.13 2.29
CA PHE A 1046 -17.80 -31.93 3.04
C PHE A 1046 -18.14 -33.26 2.34
N ARG A 1047 -18.37 -33.24 1.02
CA ARG A 1047 -18.71 -34.44 0.24
C ARG A 1047 -17.57 -35.46 0.26
N THR A 1048 -16.35 -35.01 0.03
CA THR A 1048 -15.18 -35.88 -0.06
C THR A 1048 -14.78 -36.39 1.32
N GLY A 1049 -14.75 -35.52 2.33
CA GLY A 1049 -14.50 -35.89 3.72
C GLY A 1049 -15.52 -36.89 4.25
N SER A 1050 -16.81 -36.68 3.97
CA SER A 1050 -17.87 -37.64 4.34
C SER A 1050 -17.66 -38.99 3.67
N SER A 1051 -17.28 -39.02 2.39
CA SER A 1051 -16.97 -40.27 1.69
C SER A 1051 -15.80 -41.01 2.34
N LEU A 1052 -14.73 -40.32 2.72
CA LEU A 1052 -13.56 -40.92 3.37
C LEU A 1052 -13.93 -41.57 4.72
N LEU A 1053 -14.76 -40.90 5.51
CA LEU A 1053 -15.19 -41.38 6.83
C LEU A 1053 -16.17 -42.56 6.73
N VAL A 1054 -17.19 -42.44 5.87
CA VAL A 1054 -18.24 -43.48 5.70
C VAL A 1054 -17.66 -44.75 5.08
N LYS A 1055 -16.73 -44.62 4.13
CA LYS A 1055 -16.06 -45.78 3.51
C LYS A 1055 -14.92 -46.35 4.37
N HIS A 1056 -14.67 -45.80 5.56
CA HIS A 1056 -13.57 -46.19 6.44
C HIS A 1056 -12.21 -46.21 5.72
N GLN A 1057 -11.94 -45.20 4.88
CA GLN A 1057 -10.71 -45.12 4.08
C GLN A 1057 -9.53 -44.51 4.85
N ILE A 1058 -9.75 -44.07 6.09
CA ILE A 1058 -8.68 -43.61 6.99
C ILE A 1058 -8.07 -44.82 7.70
N ARG A 1059 -6.78 -45.05 7.48
CA ARG A 1059 -6.01 -46.12 8.14
C ARG A 1059 -5.24 -45.55 9.31
N HIS A 1060 -5.22 -46.27 10.42
CA HIS A 1060 -4.44 -45.93 11.61
C HIS A 1060 -3.10 -46.66 11.53
N LEU A 1061 -2.02 -45.92 11.39
CA LEU A 1061 -0.66 -46.43 11.53
C LEU A 1061 -0.14 -46.06 12.93
N ARG A 1062 0.99 -46.65 13.32
CA ARG A 1062 1.59 -46.43 14.64
C ARG A 1062 2.00 -44.96 14.86
N ALA A 1063 2.52 -44.31 13.82
CA ALA A 1063 3.03 -42.93 13.89
C ALA A 1063 1.99 -41.86 13.51
N PHE A 1064 1.11 -42.14 12.55
CA PHE A 1064 0.12 -41.18 12.03
C PHE A 1064 -1.10 -41.89 11.42
N ARG A 1065 -2.16 -41.13 11.15
CA ARG A 1065 -3.34 -41.59 10.38
C ARG A 1065 -3.13 -41.27 8.91
N MET A 1066 -3.61 -42.11 8.00
CA MET A 1066 -3.48 -41.85 6.56
C MET A 1066 -4.79 -42.02 5.79
N GLY A 1067 -4.99 -41.20 4.78
CA GLY A 1067 -6.08 -41.32 3.80
C GLY A 1067 -5.60 -41.04 2.38
N VAL A 1068 -6.19 -41.72 1.40
CA VAL A 1068 -5.88 -41.50 -0.02
C VAL A 1068 -7.17 -41.27 -0.80
N VAL A 1069 -7.29 -40.11 -1.42
CA VAL A 1069 -8.39 -39.73 -2.33
C VAL A 1069 -8.01 -40.20 -3.73
N LYS A 1070 -8.54 -41.35 -4.14
CA LYS A 1070 -8.27 -41.96 -5.45
C LYS A 1070 -9.30 -41.61 -6.51
N ASP A 1071 -10.57 -41.56 -6.10
CA ASP A 1071 -11.71 -41.38 -7.01
C ASP A 1071 -12.72 -40.41 -6.38
N GLY A 1072 -13.37 -39.59 -7.22
CA GLY A 1072 -14.47 -38.73 -6.80
C GLY A 1072 -14.67 -37.55 -7.75
N PRO A 1073 -15.86 -36.93 -7.74
CA PRO A 1073 -16.16 -35.90 -8.73
C PRO A 1073 -15.49 -34.54 -8.40
N ASP A 1074 -14.90 -34.40 -7.21
CA ASP A 1074 -14.10 -33.24 -6.80
C ASP A 1074 -12.58 -33.53 -6.79
N LEU A 1075 -12.12 -34.70 -7.25
CA LEU A 1075 -10.71 -35.10 -7.16
C LEU A 1075 -9.76 -34.06 -7.77
N ARG A 1076 -10.14 -33.51 -8.94
CA ARG A 1076 -9.36 -32.48 -9.65
C ARG A 1076 -9.13 -31.22 -8.82
N LEU A 1077 -10.08 -30.82 -7.98
CA LEU A 1077 -9.92 -29.65 -7.11
C LEU A 1077 -8.80 -29.87 -6.09
N PHE A 1078 -8.78 -31.04 -5.45
CA PHE A 1078 -7.80 -31.39 -4.42
C PHE A 1078 -6.44 -31.81 -4.99
N ALA A 1079 -6.42 -32.34 -6.21
CA ALA A 1079 -5.18 -32.64 -6.92
C ALA A 1079 -4.47 -31.37 -7.43
N ASN A 1080 -5.23 -30.39 -7.94
CA ASN A 1080 -4.66 -29.18 -8.54
C ASN A 1080 -4.36 -28.07 -7.52
N SER A 1081 -5.07 -28.03 -6.38
CA SER A 1081 -4.78 -27.11 -5.27
C SER A 1081 -4.43 -27.85 -3.96
N PRO A 1082 -3.16 -27.77 -3.52
CA PRO A 1082 -2.73 -28.23 -2.19
C PRO A 1082 -3.42 -27.48 -1.06
N GLY A 1083 -3.78 -26.20 -1.24
CA GLY A 1083 -4.53 -25.43 -0.24
C GLY A 1083 -5.92 -26.02 0.03
N ALA A 1084 -6.61 -26.47 -1.02
CA ALA A 1084 -7.88 -27.19 -0.89
C ALA A 1084 -7.70 -28.55 -0.19
N LEU A 1085 -6.61 -29.27 -0.51
CA LEU A 1085 -6.29 -30.57 0.11
C LEU A 1085 -5.92 -30.41 1.59
N ALA A 1086 -5.18 -29.37 1.96
CA ALA A 1086 -4.86 -29.04 3.35
C ALA A 1086 -6.13 -28.74 4.16
N LYS A 1087 -7.06 -27.95 3.61
CA LYS A 1087 -8.37 -27.67 4.25
C LYS A 1087 -9.20 -28.95 4.43
N LEU A 1088 -9.18 -29.85 3.45
CA LEU A 1088 -9.82 -31.17 3.57
C LEU A 1088 -9.15 -32.02 4.66
N ALA A 1089 -7.83 -32.05 4.74
CA ALA A 1089 -7.08 -32.78 5.74
C ALA A 1089 -7.38 -32.27 7.16
N LEU A 1090 -7.44 -30.95 7.37
CA LEU A 1090 -7.82 -30.35 8.66
C LEU A 1090 -9.24 -30.74 9.08
N TRP A 1091 -10.21 -30.66 8.15
CA TRP A 1091 -11.59 -31.06 8.42
C TRP A 1091 -11.72 -32.54 8.79
N VAL A 1092 -11.03 -33.43 8.05
CA VAL A 1092 -11.02 -34.87 8.33
C VAL A 1092 -10.31 -35.16 9.65
N GLY A 1093 -9.19 -34.50 9.92
CA GLY A 1093 -8.44 -34.64 11.16
C GLY A 1093 -9.29 -34.30 12.39
N GLU A 1094 -10.00 -33.17 12.35
CA GLU A 1094 -10.92 -32.76 13.43
C GLU A 1094 -12.04 -33.80 13.61
N ALA A 1095 -12.66 -34.24 12.51
CA ALA A 1095 -13.75 -35.22 12.54
C ALA A 1095 -13.33 -36.58 13.12
N VAL A 1096 -12.14 -37.08 12.77
CA VAL A 1096 -11.61 -38.35 13.29
C VAL A 1096 -11.25 -38.22 14.77
N SER A 1097 -10.57 -37.14 15.16
CA SER A 1097 -10.17 -36.93 16.55
C SER A 1097 -11.37 -36.89 17.52
N ILE A 1098 -12.45 -36.19 17.15
CA ILE A 1098 -13.66 -36.12 17.97
C ILE A 1098 -14.38 -37.48 18.03
N ASN A 1099 -14.41 -38.22 16.92
CA ASN A 1099 -15.04 -39.53 16.88
C ASN A 1099 -14.33 -40.58 17.76
N GLU A 1100 -13.01 -40.44 17.95
CA GLU A 1100 -12.23 -41.27 18.86
C GLU A 1100 -12.44 -40.90 20.33
N ARG A 1101 -12.43 -39.61 20.66
CA ARG A 1101 -12.68 -39.12 22.03
C ARG A 1101 -13.95 -39.73 22.64
N ASP A 1102 -15.03 -39.78 21.87
CA ASP A 1102 -16.29 -40.33 22.34
C ASP A 1102 -16.25 -41.87 22.53
N ARG A 1103 -15.36 -42.58 21.82
CA ARG A 1103 -15.16 -44.03 21.97
C ARG A 1103 -14.31 -44.38 23.19
N GLU A 1104 -13.38 -43.51 23.57
CA GLU A 1104 -12.43 -43.70 24.68
C GLU A 1104 -12.93 -43.17 26.04
N SER A 1105 -14.17 -42.66 26.09
CA SER A 1105 -14.85 -42.08 27.27
C SER A 1105 -15.06 -43.01 28.50
N ASN A 1106 -14.31 -44.11 28.61
CA ASN A 1106 -14.22 -44.95 29.82
C ASN A 1106 -12.90 -44.76 30.61
N ASP A 1107 -11.93 -43.97 30.13
CA ASP A 1107 -10.66 -43.74 30.84
C ASP A 1107 -10.34 -42.23 30.92
N ASP A 1108 -10.58 -41.64 32.10
CA ASP A 1108 -10.54 -40.18 32.37
C ASP A 1108 -9.11 -39.60 32.49
N SER A 1109 -8.06 -40.33 32.11
CA SER A 1109 -6.67 -40.00 32.46
C SER A 1109 -5.74 -39.56 31.33
N SER A 1110 -6.15 -39.59 30.06
CA SER A 1110 -5.31 -39.12 28.96
C SER A 1110 -5.96 -37.99 28.16
N ASN A 1111 -5.39 -36.79 28.27
CA ASN A 1111 -5.67 -35.67 27.37
C ASN A 1111 -5.47 -36.16 25.91
N PRO A 1112 -6.44 -35.97 24.99
CA PRO A 1112 -6.38 -36.60 23.68
C PRO A 1112 -5.27 -35.98 22.83
N THR A 1113 -4.18 -36.71 22.63
CA THR A 1113 -3.12 -36.35 21.68
C THR A 1113 -3.68 -36.44 20.27
N PHE A 1114 -3.78 -35.32 19.57
CA PHE A 1114 -4.21 -35.29 18.18
C PHE A 1114 -3.14 -36.02 17.35
N VAL A 1115 -3.44 -37.26 16.93
CA VAL A 1115 -2.49 -38.02 16.10
C VAL A 1115 -2.38 -37.33 14.72
N PRO A 1116 -1.18 -37.14 14.18
CA PRO A 1116 -1.00 -36.48 12.88
C PRO A 1116 -1.74 -37.20 11.75
N LEU A 1117 -2.13 -36.48 10.69
CA LEU A 1117 -2.86 -37.04 9.53
C LEU A 1117 -2.14 -36.72 8.22
N VAL A 1118 -1.89 -37.74 7.42
CA VAL A 1118 -1.41 -37.64 6.04
C VAL A 1118 -2.57 -37.87 5.07
N LEU A 1119 -2.79 -36.93 4.15
CA LEU A 1119 -3.79 -37.06 3.11
C LEU A 1119 -3.14 -36.92 1.74
N ALA A 1120 -3.43 -37.86 0.82
CA ALA A 1120 -2.92 -37.83 -0.54
C ALA A 1120 -4.07 -37.75 -1.56
N ALA A 1121 -3.93 -36.94 -2.61
CA ALA A 1121 -4.87 -36.88 -3.73
C ALA A 1121 -4.16 -37.21 -5.05
N LEU A 1122 -4.79 -38.06 -5.87
CA LEU A 1122 -4.27 -38.46 -7.17
C LEU A 1122 -4.52 -37.38 -8.24
N ASP A 1123 -3.46 -36.92 -8.88
CA ASP A 1123 -3.51 -36.22 -10.16
C ASP A 1123 -3.28 -37.23 -11.30
N GLU A 1124 -4.34 -37.59 -12.01
CA GLU A 1124 -4.26 -38.52 -13.13
C GLU A 1124 -3.55 -37.94 -14.36
N GLU A 1125 -3.61 -36.62 -14.57
CA GLU A 1125 -3.04 -35.96 -15.75
C GLU A 1125 -1.51 -35.91 -15.63
N ARG A 1126 -0.99 -35.65 -14.42
CA ARG A 1126 0.47 -35.60 -14.15
C ARG A 1126 1.07 -36.93 -13.70
N GLY A 1127 0.22 -37.91 -13.35
CA GLY A 1127 0.66 -39.19 -12.80
C GLY A 1127 1.37 -39.06 -11.45
N THR A 1128 0.92 -38.11 -10.62
CA THR A 1128 1.53 -37.76 -9.33
C THR A 1128 0.47 -37.72 -8.23
N TYR A 1129 0.85 -37.99 -6.99
CA TYR A 1129 0.04 -37.70 -5.82
C TYR A 1129 0.54 -36.43 -5.14
N VAL A 1130 -0.37 -35.51 -4.86
CA VAL A 1130 -0.10 -34.42 -3.91
C VAL A 1130 -0.36 -34.96 -2.52
N VAL A 1131 0.65 -34.90 -1.65
CA VAL A 1131 0.61 -35.43 -0.28
C VAL A 1131 0.75 -34.28 0.70
N VAL A 1132 -0.17 -34.20 1.66
CA VAL A 1132 -0.20 -33.17 2.71
C VAL A 1132 -0.13 -33.83 4.08
N GLY A 1133 0.82 -33.41 4.92
CA GLY A 1133 0.98 -33.85 6.30
C GLY A 1133 0.49 -32.79 7.30
N THR A 1134 -0.61 -33.04 7.98
CA THR A 1134 -1.14 -32.12 9.01
C THR A 1134 -0.64 -32.49 10.41
N GLY A 1135 -0.16 -31.49 11.14
CA GLY A 1135 0.37 -31.64 12.49
C GLY A 1135 -0.69 -31.97 13.55
N GLY A 1136 -0.25 -32.55 14.66
CA GLY A 1136 -1.07 -33.04 15.77
C GLY A 1136 -1.58 -31.97 16.75
N GLY A 1137 -2.19 -30.88 16.28
CA GLY A 1137 -3.02 -30.00 17.12
C GLY A 1137 -2.31 -29.27 18.27
N GLY A 1138 -1.24 -28.52 17.94
CA GLY A 1138 -0.55 -27.60 18.86
C GLY A 1138 0.96 -27.84 19.02
N LYS A 1139 1.49 -28.93 18.45
CA LYS A 1139 2.94 -29.22 18.39
C LYS A 1139 3.49 -28.92 16.99
N ASN A 1140 4.80 -28.66 16.91
CA ASN A 1140 5.53 -28.41 15.66
C ASN A 1140 5.33 -29.55 14.64
N ASN A 1141 5.13 -29.19 13.37
CA ASN A 1141 4.90 -30.15 12.30
C ASN A 1141 6.22 -30.75 11.81
N ARG A 1142 6.48 -32.02 12.15
CA ARG A 1142 7.71 -32.72 11.74
C ARG A 1142 7.63 -33.38 10.36
N PHE A 1143 6.48 -33.32 9.67
CA PHE A 1143 6.34 -33.97 8.36
C PHE A 1143 7.33 -33.42 7.32
N GLY A 1144 7.69 -32.14 7.37
CA GLY A 1144 8.68 -31.59 6.45
C GLY A 1144 10.05 -32.29 6.55
N LEU A 1145 10.54 -32.48 7.77
CA LEU A 1145 11.78 -33.21 8.02
C LEU A 1145 11.64 -34.70 7.69
N ALA A 1146 10.54 -35.32 8.12
CA ALA A 1146 10.29 -36.74 7.86
C ALA A 1146 10.18 -37.05 6.36
N PHE A 1147 9.60 -36.16 5.56
CA PHE A 1147 9.58 -36.31 4.11
C PHE A 1147 10.97 -36.21 3.50
N GLN A 1148 11.79 -35.24 3.96
CA GLN A 1148 13.17 -35.12 3.49
C GLN A 1148 13.99 -36.36 3.83
N GLU A 1149 13.94 -36.84 5.07
CA GLU A 1149 14.65 -38.07 5.49
C GLU A 1149 14.23 -39.29 4.66
N VAL A 1150 12.95 -39.41 4.32
CA VAL A 1150 12.46 -40.52 3.48
C VAL A 1150 12.97 -40.36 2.04
N VAL A 1151 13.06 -39.15 1.51
CA VAL A 1151 13.63 -38.89 0.18
C VAL A 1151 15.13 -39.17 0.15
N ASP A 1152 15.84 -38.93 1.25
CA ASP A 1152 17.28 -39.23 1.32
C ASP A 1152 17.55 -40.74 1.48
N GLU A 1153 16.66 -41.47 2.16
CA GLU A 1153 16.77 -42.93 2.34
C GLU A 1153 16.21 -43.76 1.18
N THR A 1154 15.29 -43.21 0.40
CA THR A 1154 14.61 -43.90 -0.71
C THR A 1154 14.88 -43.21 -2.04
N ASP A 1155 15.08 -43.97 -3.12
CA ASP A 1155 15.20 -43.42 -4.48
C ASP A 1155 13.82 -43.03 -5.07
N ALA A 1156 12.91 -42.57 -4.21
CA ALA A 1156 11.55 -42.19 -4.61
C ALA A 1156 11.58 -40.84 -5.32
N ARG A 1157 10.89 -40.75 -6.47
CA ARG A 1157 10.80 -39.48 -7.22
C ARG A 1157 9.78 -38.56 -6.55
N VAL A 1158 10.29 -37.68 -5.70
CA VAL A 1158 9.51 -36.70 -4.94
C VAL A 1158 9.94 -35.27 -5.33
N LYS A 1159 8.96 -34.39 -5.50
CA LYS A 1159 9.18 -32.95 -5.69
C LYS A 1159 8.80 -32.19 -4.41
N ILE A 1160 9.79 -31.56 -3.79
CA ILE A 1160 9.64 -30.68 -2.61
C ILE A 1160 9.83 -29.23 -3.08
N ASP A 1161 8.74 -28.61 -3.51
CA ASP A 1161 8.76 -27.26 -4.11
C ASP A 1161 7.83 -26.28 -3.38
N SER A 1162 6.91 -26.80 -2.55
CA SER A 1162 6.00 -25.95 -1.80
C SER A 1162 6.72 -25.21 -0.67
N PHE A 1163 6.31 -23.96 -0.46
CA PHE A 1163 6.71 -23.16 0.70
C PHE A 1163 6.28 -23.79 2.03
N ASP A 1164 5.21 -24.59 2.05
CA ASP A 1164 4.88 -25.43 3.18
C ASP A 1164 5.57 -26.79 3.02
N HIS A 1165 6.61 -27.04 3.81
CA HIS A 1165 7.39 -28.28 3.74
C HIS A 1165 6.55 -29.51 4.09
N SER A 1166 5.34 -29.33 4.65
CA SER A 1166 4.40 -30.43 4.87
C SER A 1166 3.63 -30.86 3.61
N ILE A 1167 3.96 -30.31 2.44
CA ILE A 1167 3.34 -30.63 1.15
C ILE A 1167 4.41 -31.11 0.17
N VAL A 1168 4.22 -32.30 -0.38
CA VAL A 1168 5.13 -32.90 -1.37
C VAL A 1168 4.36 -33.53 -2.53
N GLU A 1169 4.98 -33.61 -3.70
CA GLU A 1169 4.42 -34.33 -4.85
C GLU A 1169 5.21 -35.61 -5.11
N VAL A 1170 4.54 -36.77 -5.06
CA VAL A 1170 5.18 -38.09 -5.20
C VAL A 1170 4.69 -38.76 -6.49
N LYS A 1171 5.57 -39.38 -7.27
CA LYS A 1171 5.15 -40.15 -8.46
C LYS A 1171 4.22 -41.30 -8.09
N LYS A 1172 3.22 -41.58 -8.94
CA LYS A 1172 2.17 -42.59 -8.70
C LYS A 1172 2.74 -43.98 -8.36
N GLU A 1173 3.83 -44.36 -9.01
CA GLU A 1173 4.52 -45.65 -8.85
C GLU A 1173 5.23 -45.77 -7.49
N ASP A 1174 5.73 -44.64 -6.97
CA ASP A 1174 6.66 -44.62 -5.83
C ASP A 1174 5.92 -44.37 -4.50
N LEU A 1175 4.64 -43.96 -4.54
CA LEU A 1175 3.84 -43.64 -3.35
C LEU A 1175 3.79 -44.79 -2.32
N GLY A 1176 3.70 -46.04 -2.79
CA GLY A 1176 3.62 -47.20 -1.89
C GLY A 1176 4.86 -47.33 -0.99
N ALA A 1177 6.04 -47.32 -1.61
CA ALA A 1177 7.32 -47.40 -0.92
C ALA A 1177 7.57 -46.17 -0.04
N PHE A 1178 7.24 -44.98 -0.55
CA PHE A 1178 7.35 -43.72 0.19
C PHE A 1178 6.55 -43.76 1.50
N LEU A 1179 5.30 -44.20 1.46
CA LEU A 1179 4.44 -44.26 2.65
C LEU A 1179 4.86 -45.36 3.63
N GLU A 1180 5.42 -46.47 3.15
CA GLU A 1180 5.95 -47.53 3.99
C GLU A 1180 7.17 -47.05 4.78
N ALA A 1181 8.14 -46.42 4.11
CA ALA A 1181 9.30 -45.80 4.75
C ALA A 1181 8.90 -44.71 5.76
N LEU A 1182 7.95 -43.84 5.37
CA LEU A 1182 7.42 -42.80 6.26
C LEU A 1182 6.78 -43.37 7.53
N SER A 1183 6.16 -44.54 7.46
CA SER A 1183 5.52 -45.18 8.63
C SER A 1183 6.51 -45.60 9.72
N LEU A 1184 7.79 -45.74 9.38
CA LEU A 1184 8.89 -46.08 10.29
C LEU A 1184 9.50 -44.84 10.96
N LYS A 1185 9.21 -43.64 10.46
CA LYS A 1185 9.77 -42.38 10.95
C LYS A 1185 9.02 -41.84 12.18
N ALA A 1186 9.76 -41.17 13.05
CA ALA A 1186 9.19 -40.51 14.23
C ALA A 1186 8.59 -39.15 13.86
N VAL A 1187 7.29 -39.14 13.56
CA VAL A 1187 6.58 -37.91 13.14
C VAL A 1187 5.99 -37.12 14.31
N VAL A 1188 6.00 -37.70 15.51
CA VAL A 1188 5.60 -37.04 16.76
C VAL A 1188 6.89 -36.70 17.53
N GLY A 1189 7.07 -35.43 17.90
CA GLY A 1189 8.19 -35.02 18.76
C GLY A 1189 8.16 -35.79 20.08
N ALA A 1190 9.34 -36.27 20.52
CA ALA A 1190 9.53 -36.86 21.85
C ALA A 1190 9.19 -35.86 22.95
#